data_AF-A0A0D0SGB3-F1
#
_entry.id   AF-A0A0D0SGB3-F1
#
_cell.length_a   1.000
_cell.length_b   1.000
_cell.length_c   1.000
_cell.angle_alpha   90.00
_cell.angle_beta   90.00
_cell.angle_gamma   90.00
#
_symmetry.space_group_name_H-M   'P 1'
#
loop_
_entity.id
_entity.type
_entity.pdbx_description
1 polymer ?
#
loop_
_entity_poly.entity_id
_entity_poly.type
_entity_poly.pdbx_seq_one_letter_code
_entity_poly.pdbx_strand_id
1 'polypeptide(L)'
;MVIKTDSVRLSHLEIRLPDGLNSTSALYANNRHQCLVIIDIVKEMRGDDGVWHPVALTAHERTNINVVAYSSDPDADLPPGWNCDARKNKFTLGLVSQKDSIKTTKKQPEIKALDSSVESIKRYIRVDSAIALAPVTLMARVTLAGQVFTTHGFGREGDSSVVIEPTAPLRLGAADLELKVTPGAFQQGLVKINLYEWKPRNTGIYFIENQGLEAPIKLTDEGDYFETSLVSGVPMFPTISRKVGVGTKAPNSPLYMNDIHKGLELSEPNPWLPFTTSIMNAMIVSGEFRSTPSDTNSVWRLLDNVGNEHSYYLSMSDTGTLVLRDAAGPKLRRVSLFEIKLAAGNSSTQALYSSGHNQCKVFIEVIVLERQDDGFWQRVNLSFDESRSATVTFFSNDPNQSLSKGWFCDVLKNRYNTGISTSPQNSSEHAPDATRFDTIERYMRVSPGTIETQRFMARITVGGKVYTTNSVDGSLIFNSCIAIRPTRPYALRQYDLLEHIDTNAYRDGNSVRVSVHYYTAPSSTQIIETVGLSRPVPISSEGVHFKTAGVFRIPGGNGVKIGIVVNHDLAGSVLYMNSVQRGVYSGSNPSIKINERQTIMRAFSFYWAGWYPSEALPPNYVTFRDSNGCDHRFRLSFMAAYVSTGARLTG
;
A
#
# COMPACT_ATOMS: atom_id res chain seq x y z
N MET A 1 -13.76 -31.89 37.43
CA MET A 1 -14.98 -31.44 38.12
C MET A 1 -15.76 -30.60 37.13
N VAL A 2 -16.93 -31.06 36.68
CA VAL A 2 -17.78 -30.33 35.73
C VAL A 2 -18.57 -29.31 36.55
N ILE A 3 -18.27 -28.02 36.40
CA ILE A 3 -19.01 -26.95 37.08
C ILE A 3 -20.41 -26.91 36.45
N LYS A 4 -21.46 -27.18 37.25
CA LYS A 4 -22.85 -26.96 36.82
C LYS A 4 -23.09 -25.45 36.71
N THR A 5 -23.73 -25.00 35.64
CA THR A 5 -24.08 -23.60 35.40
C THR A 5 -24.92 -22.97 36.52
N ASP A 6 -25.67 -23.78 37.29
CA ASP A 6 -26.55 -23.31 38.36
C ASP A 6 -25.84 -23.05 39.71
N SER A 7 -24.52 -23.25 39.79
CA SER A 7 -23.75 -23.08 41.04
C SER A 7 -22.96 -21.78 41.13
N VAL A 8 -23.05 -20.88 40.14
CA VAL A 8 -22.29 -19.61 40.09
C VAL A 8 -23.23 -18.45 39.79
N ARG A 9 -23.05 -17.32 40.49
CA ARG A 9 -23.77 -16.06 40.22
C ARG A 9 -22.88 -14.83 40.45
N LEU A 10 -23.32 -13.69 39.94
CA LEU A 10 -22.84 -12.38 40.38
C LEU A 10 -23.80 -11.82 41.43
N SER A 11 -23.27 -11.35 42.56
CA SER A 11 -24.03 -10.57 43.55
C SER A 11 -23.77 -9.07 43.42
N HIS A 12 -22.67 -8.67 42.77
CA HIS A 12 -22.34 -7.28 42.48
C HIS A 12 -21.59 -7.18 41.15
N LEU A 13 -21.96 -6.18 40.35
CA LEU A 13 -21.33 -5.83 39.10
C LEU A 13 -21.48 -4.31 38.88
N GLU A 14 -20.37 -3.58 38.90
CA GLU A 14 -20.37 -2.12 38.73
C GLU A 14 -19.26 -1.69 37.77
N ILE A 15 -19.53 -0.71 36.91
CA ILE A 15 -18.50 0.02 36.15
C ILE A 15 -18.42 1.46 36.65
N ARG A 16 -17.20 1.93 36.93
CA ARG A 16 -16.97 3.30 37.41
C ARG A 16 -15.63 3.88 36.98
N LEU A 17 -15.53 5.20 37.09
CA LEU A 17 -14.26 5.91 36.96
C LEU A 17 -13.46 5.84 38.29
N PRO A 18 -12.12 6.02 38.25
CA PRO A 18 -11.29 5.95 39.44
C PRO A 18 -11.59 7.00 40.51
N ASP A 19 -12.12 8.15 40.10
CA ASP A 19 -12.55 9.25 40.97
C ASP A 19 -13.98 9.06 41.53
N GLY A 20 -14.68 8.01 41.09
CA GLY A 20 -16.06 7.72 41.48
C GLY A 20 -17.11 8.58 40.75
N LEU A 21 -16.71 9.37 39.75
CA LEU A 21 -17.65 10.05 38.87
C LEU A 21 -18.19 9.09 37.81
N ASN A 22 -19.35 9.45 37.24
CA ASN A 22 -19.98 8.67 36.16
C ASN A 22 -19.66 9.24 34.77
N SER A 23 -18.93 10.35 34.68
CA SER A 23 -18.58 10.98 33.42
C SER A 23 -17.19 11.62 33.44
N THR A 24 -16.47 11.58 32.32
CA THR A 24 -15.20 12.28 32.15
C THR A 24 -14.97 12.72 30.72
N SER A 25 -14.29 13.86 30.54
CA SER A 25 -13.75 14.27 29.25
C SER A 25 -12.26 13.94 29.08
N ALA A 26 -11.69 13.19 30.03
CA ALA A 26 -10.25 13.10 30.20
C ALA A 26 -9.53 12.10 29.28
N LEU A 27 -9.85 12.15 27.98
CA LEU A 27 -9.33 11.25 26.96
C LEU A 27 -9.07 11.98 25.62
N TYR A 28 -7.83 12.33 25.32
CA TYR A 28 -7.41 12.72 23.96
C TYR A 28 -7.74 11.67 22.89
N ALA A 29 -8.40 12.10 21.81
CA ALA A 29 -8.66 11.31 20.62
C ALA A 29 -7.43 11.23 19.71
N ASN A 30 -6.45 10.40 20.08
CA ASN A 30 -5.19 10.26 19.35
C ASN A 30 -4.74 8.80 19.14
N ASN A 31 -5.63 7.82 19.39
CA ASN A 31 -5.40 6.37 19.33
C ASN A 31 -4.36 5.80 20.33
N ARG A 32 -3.71 6.67 21.13
CA ARG A 32 -2.62 6.31 22.03
C ARG A 32 -2.95 6.59 23.49
N HIS A 33 -3.61 7.69 23.78
CA HIS A 33 -4.02 8.07 25.12
C HIS A 33 -5.12 7.13 25.62
N GLN A 34 -5.05 6.78 26.91
CA GLN A 34 -5.97 5.84 27.54
C GLN A 34 -6.72 6.52 28.69
N CYS A 35 -7.96 6.10 28.91
CA CYS A 35 -8.79 6.41 30.06
C CYS A 35 -8.98 5.13 30.89
N LEU A 36 -8.67 5.17 32.19
CA LEU A 36 -8.86 4.02 33.07
C LEU A 36 -10.33 3.95 33.49
N VAL A 37 -10.94 2.78 33.33
CA VAL A 37 -12.21 2.41 33.95
C VAL A 37 -12.01 1.19 34.84
N ILE A 38 -12.81 1.10 35.90
CA ILE A 38 -12.75 0.03 36.89
C ILE A 38 -14.06 -0.73 36.86
N ILE A 39 -13.97 -2.05 36.81
CA ILE A 39 -15.10 -2.97 36.86
C ILE A 39 -15.02 -3.73 38.17
N ASP A 40 -15.95 -3.49 39.07
CA ASP A 40 -16.02 -4.13 40.38
C ASP A 40 -17.00 -5.30 40.33
N ILE A 41 -16.56 -6.46 40.82
CA ILE A 41 -17.29 -7.72 40.68
C ILE A 41 -17.25 -8.50 41.99
N VAL A 42 -18.39 -9.04 42.40
CA VAL A 42 -18.48 -10.10 43.42
C VAL A 42 -19.09 -11.34 42.77
N LYS A 43 -18.25 -12.35 42.59
CA LYS A 43 -18.65 -13.68 42.15
C LYS A 43 -18.95 -14.55 43.38
N GLU A 44 -20.06 -15.25 43.35
CA GLU A 44 -20.44 -16.20 44.39
C GLU A 44 -20.62 -17.60 43.82
N MET A 45 -20.28 -18.60 44.63
CA MET A 45 -20.52 -20.01 44.36
C MET A 45 -21.38 -20.62 45.46
N ARG A 46 -22.29 -21.51 45.10
CA ARG A 46 -23.13 -22.21 46.07
C ARG A 46 -22.34 -23.34 46.72
N GLY A 47 -22.20 -23.30 48.04
CA GLY A 47 -21.59 -24.35 48.85
C GLY A 47 -22.49 -25.58 48.99
N ASP A 48 -21.93 -26.66 49.54
CA ASP A 48 -22.65 -27.92 49.80
C ASP A 48 -23.77 -27.76 50.84
N ASP A 49 -23.70 -26.71 51.66
CA ASP A 49 -24.73 -26.28 52.62
C ASP A 49 -25.88 -25.50 51.96
N GLY A 50 -25.78 -25.23 50.66
CA GLY A 50 -26.75 -24.47 49.89
C GLY A 50 -26.63 -22.95 50.03
N VAL A 51 -25.64 -22.45 50.79
CA VAL A 51 -25.35 -21.02 51.00
C VAL A 51 -24.44 -20.50 49.89
N TRP A 52 -24.57 -19.22 49.56
CA TRP A 52 -23.71 -18.57 48.57
C TRP A 52 -22.49 -17.96 49.25
N HIS A 53 -21.30 -18.31 48.80
CA HIS A 53 -20.04 -17.78 49.31
C HIS A 53 -19.31 -16.99 48.21
N PRO A 54 -18.71 -15.83 48.53
CA PRO A 54 -17.82 -15.15 47.60
C PRO A 54 -16.63 -16.04 47.22
N VAL A 55 -16.34 -16.13 45.92
CA VAL A 55 -15.22 -16.90 45.39
C VAL A 55 -14.48 -16.07 44.36
N ALA A 56 -13.15 -16.13 44.40
CA ALA A 56 -12.31 -15.42 43.46
C ALA A 56 -12.57 -15.84 41.99
N LEU A 57 -12.48 -14.88 41.09
CA LEU A 57 -12.43 -15.07 39.65
C LEU A 57 -11.21 -15.92 39.29
N THR A 58 -11.40 -16.82 38.34
CA THR A 58 -10.31 -17.56 37.71
C THR A 58 -9.55 -16.64 36.74
N ALA A 59 -8.33 -17.04 36.35
CA ALA A 59 -7.58 -16.28 35.35
C ALA A 59 -8.33 -16.15 34.01
N HIS A 60 -9.05 -17.19 33.59
CA HIS A 60 -9.86 -17.20 32.37
C HIS A 60 -11.07 -16.27 32.46
N GLU A 61 -11.76 -16.23 33.60
CA GLU A 61 -12.86 -15.29 33.81
C GLU A 61 -12.38 -13.84 33.78
N ARG A 62 -11.20 -13.56 34.36
CA ARG A 62 -10.60 -12.21 34.31
C ARG A 62 -10.29 -11.73 32.88
N THR A 63 -9.99 -12.66 31.96
CA THR A 63 -9.77 -12.31 30.55
C THR A 63 -11.07 -12.05 29.77
N ASN A 64 -12.19 -12.58 30.24
CA ASN A 64 -13.50 -12.43 29.58
C ASN A 64 -14.29 -11.19 30.03
N ILE A 65 -13.72 -10.40 30.94
CA ILE A 65 -14.30 -9.13 31.39
C ILE A 65 -13.93 -8.03 30.39
N ASN A 66 -14.90 -7.28 29.89
CA ASN A 66 -14.66 -6.22 28.92
C ASN A 66 -15.61 -5.03 29.13
N VAL A 67 -15.39 -3.97 28.35
CA VAL A 67 -16.24 -2.78 28.28
C VAL A 67 -16.84 -2.70 26.89
N VAL A 68 -18.14 -2.39 26.81
CA VAL A 68 -18.92 -2.34 25.57
C VAL A 68 -19.82 -1.10 25.55
N ALA A 69 -20.45 -0.80 24.41
CA ALA A 69 -21.44 0.28 24.35
C ALA A 69 -22.63 -0.02 25.27
N TYR A 70 -23.16 1.01 25.93
CA TYR A 70 -24.36 0.86 26.75
C TYR A 70 -25.56 0.45 25.88
N SER A 71 -26.11 -0.72 26.13
CA SER A 71 -27.20 -1.31 25.32
C SER A 71 -27.98 -2.33 26.13
N SER A 72 -29.22 -2.58 25.72
CA SER A 72 -30.00 -3.73 26.19
C SER A 72 -29.57 -5.06 25.56
N ASP A 73 -28.75 -5.01 24.51
CA ASP A 73 -28.14 -6.17 23.87
C ASP A 73 -26.89 -6.62 24.66
N PRO A 74 -26.88 -7.84 25.24
CA PRO A 74 -25.74 -8.35 26.01
C PRO A 74 -24.51 -8.66 25.16
N ASP A 75 -24.65 -8.74 23.84
CA ASP A 75 -23.57 -8.96 22.87
C ASP A 75 -23.16 -7.69 22.13
N ALA A 76 -23.57 -6.51 22.64
CA ALA A 76 -23.13 -5.23 22.10
C ALA A 76 -21.61 -5.11 22.05
N ASP A 77 -21.09 -4.57 20.95
CA ASP A 77 -19.69 -4.21 20.79
C ASP A 77 -19.43 -2.76 21.22
N LEU A 78 -18.15 -2.38 21.30
CA LEU A 78 -17.78 -0.97 21.41
C LEU A 78 -18.13 -0.23 20.11
N PRO A 79 -18.43 1.09 20.17
CA PRO A 79 -18.66 1.86 18.95
C PRO A 79 -17.42 1.87 18.05
N PRO A 80 -17.58 1.98 16.71
CA PRO A 80 -16.45 2.04 15.79
C PRO A 80 -15.42 3.12 16.19
N GLY A 81 -14.15 2.72 16.24
CA GLY A 81 -13.02 3.59 16.65
C GLY A 81 -12.77 3.66 18.17
N TRP A 82 -13.57 2.97 18.98
CA TRP A 82 -13.32 2.79 20.41
C TRP A 82 -12.66 1.45 20.66
N ASN A 83 -11.67 1.44 21.54
CA ASN A 83 -10.89 0.26 21.89
C ASN A 83 -10.81 0.12 23.41
N CYS A 84 -10.74 -1.12 23.89
CA CYS A 84 -10.55 -1.44 25.31
C CYS A 84 -9.34 -2.36 25.47
N ASP A 85 -8.30 -1.87 26.15
CA ASP A 85 -7.09 -2.61 26.42
C ASP A 85 -7.10 -3.15 27.86
N ALA A 86 -6.57 -4.36 28.05
CA ALA A 86 -6.43 -4.96 29.38
C ALA A 86 -5.27 -4.37 30.20
N ARG A 87 -4.34 -3.65 29.55
CA ARG A 87 -3.11 -3.12 30.18
C ARG A 87 -2.89 -1.66 29.81
N LYS A 88 -2.32 -0.92 30.76
CA LYS A 88 -1.85 0.45 30.53
C LYS A 88 -0.68 0.43 29.56
N ASN A 89 -0.67 1.35 28.61
CA ASN A 89 0.48 1.59 27.74
C ASN A 89 1.46 2.60 28.38
N LYS A 90 2.44 3.08 27.58
CA LYS A 90 3.51 3.97 28.04
C LYS A 90 3.05 5.41 28.34
N PHE A 91 1.84 5.81 27.97
CA PHE A 91 1.39 7.20 28.07
C PHE A 91 0.82 7.56 29.44
N THR A 92 0.90 8.83 29.79
CA THR A 92 0.31 9.43 30.99
C THR A 92 -1.22 9.45 30.84
N LEU A 93 -1.96 9.17 31.91
CA LEU A 93 -3.43 9.23 31.89
C LEU A 93 -3.91 10.63 32.30
N GLY A 94 -5.10 11.00 31.84
CA GLY A 94 -5.76 12.26 32.18
C GLY A 94 -5.32 13.42 31.28
N LEU A 95 -6.05 14.54 31.34
CA LEU A 95 -5.69 15.74 30.58
C LEU A 95 -4.68 16.58 31.34
N VAL A 96 -3.85 17.30 30.59
CA VAL A 96 -3.02 18.35 31.17
C VAL A 96 -3.82 19.64 31.23
N SER A 97 -3.96 20.22 32.42
CA SER A 97 -4.60 21.53 32.60
C SER A 97 -3.66 22.64 32.10
N GLN A 98 -4.16 23.57 31.29
CA GLN A 98 -3.41 24.75 30.84
C GLN A 98 -3.20 25.81 31.95
N LYS A 99 -3.90 25.72 33.09
CA LYS A 99 -3.87 26.75 34.15
C LYS A 99 -3.23 26.34 35.46
N ASP A 100 -2.94 25.06 35.64
CA ASP A 100 -2.26 24.58 36.84
C ASP A 100 -1.17 23.62 36.42
N SER A 101 0.02 23.81 37.02
CA SER A 101 1.00 22.76 37.20
C SER A 101 0.29 21.44 37.37
N ILE A 102 0.71 20.37 36.68
CA ILE A 102 0.11 19.06 36.92
C ILE A 102 0.02 18.94 38.44
N LYS A 103 -1.20 18.82 38.98
CA LYS A 103 -1.36 18.05 40.22
C LYS A 103 -0.83 16.69 39.80
N THR A 104 0.47 16.50 39.95
CA THR A 104 1.16 15.25 39.73
C THR A 104 0.59 14.38 40.83
N THR A 105 -0.58 13.83 40.56
CA THR A 105 -1.01 12.54 41.07
C THR A 105 -0.05 11.53 40.43
N LYS A 106 1.23 11.60 40.82
CA LYS A 106 2.12 10.44 40.92
C LYS A 106 1.46 9.38 41.81
N LYS A 107 0.51 9.78 42.66
CA LYS A 107 -0.52 8.88 43.16
C LYS A 107 -1.44 8.51 42.00
N GLN A 108 -1.37 7.26 41.52
CA GLN A 108 -2.57 6.60 41.00
C GLN A 108 -3.77 7.06 41.84
N PRO A 109 -4.93 7.39 41.25
CA PRO A 109 -6.13 7.62 42.04
C PRO A 109 -6.22 6.48 43.05
N GLU A 110 -6.18 6.81 44.35
CA GLU A 110 -6.31 5.83 45.42
C GLU A 110 -7.66 5.18 45.17
N ILE A 111 -7.63 3.98 44.59
CA ILE A 111 -8.83 3.18 44.38
C ILE A 111 -9.32 2.94 45.79
N LYS A 112 -10.47 3.54 46.14
CA LYS A 112 -11.11 3.27 47.43
C LYS A 112 -11.15 1.75 47.59
N ALA A 113 -10.50 1.26 48.65
CA ALA A 113 -10.56 -0.15 48.98
C ALA A 113 -12.02 -0.47 49.27
N LEU A 114 -12.63 -1.22 48.35
CA LEU A 114 -13.91 -1.86 48.60
C LEU A 114 -13.70 -3.01 49.58
N ASP A 115 -14.81 -3.57 50.07
CA ASP A 115 -14.78 -4.79 50.88
C ASP A 115 -13.89 -5.86 50.21
N SER A 116 -13.20 -6.64 51.03
CA SER A 116 -12.28 -7.73 50.64
C SER A 116 -12.92 -8.77 49.71
N SER A 117 -14.25 -8.82 49.65
CA SER A 117 -15.05 -9.67 48.78
C SER A 117 -15.16 -9.17 47.33
N VAL A 118 -14.83 -7.91 47.05
CA VAL A 118 -14.97 -7.25 45.74
C VAL A 118 -13.65 -7.30 44.96
N GLU A 119 -13.69 -7.86 43.75
CA GLU A 119 -12.57 -7.83 42.82
C GLU A 119 -12.68 -6.65 41.85
N SER A 120 -11.70 -5.73 41.88
CA SER A 120 -11.60 -4.59 40.96
C SER A 120 -10.73 -4.92 39.74
N ILE A 121 -11.32 -4.90 38.55
CA ILE A 121 -10.67 -5.18 37.28
C ILE A 121 -10.47 -3.88 36.49
N LYS A 122 -9.23 -3.60 36.10
CA LYS A 122 -8.86 -2.39 35.33
C LYS A 122 -9.01 -2.63 33.83
N ARG A 123 -9.60 -1.66 33.14
CA ARG A 123 -9.66 -1.60 31.67
C ARG A 123 -9.30 -0.21 31.18
N TYR A 124 -8.69 -0.14 30.00
CA TYR A 124 -8.14 1.10 29.46
C TYR A 124 -8.79 1.42 28.13
N ILE A 125 -9.65 2.44 28.13
CA ILE A 125 -10.39 2.88 26.96
C ILE A 125 -9.53 3.86 26.16
N ARG A 126 -9.42 3.64 24.84
CA ARG A 126 -8.79 4.60 23.92
C ARG A 126 -9.62 4.77 22.66
N VAL A 127 -9.44 5.90 22.02
CA VAL A 127 -10.23 6.30 20.84
C VAL A 127 -9.35 6.74 19.69
N ASP A 128 -9.75 6.35 18.48
CA ASP A 128 -9.07 6.72 17.24
C ASP A 128 -9.08 8.25 17.00
N SER A 129 -8.11 8.76 16.24
CA SER A 129 -7.95 10.19 16.00
C SER A 129 -9.02 10.84 15.12
N ALA A 130 -9.79 10.05 14.38
CA ALA A 130 -10.78 10.52 13.41
C ALA A 130 -12.23 10.45 13.91
N ILE A 131 -12.47 10.07 15.17
CA ILE A 131 -13.83 9.91 15.69
C ILE A 131 -14.52 11.25 15.94
N ALA A 132 -15.85 11.22 15.97
CA ALA A 132 -16.62 12.34 16.51
C ALA A 132 -16.32 12.49 18.01
N LEU A 133 -16.11 13.72 18.47
CA LEU A 133 -15.86 14.06 19.88
C LEU A 133 -17.16 14.09 20.71
N ALA A 134 -18.08 13.16 20.42
CA ALA A 134 -19.35 13.07 21.11
C ALA A 134 -19.21 12.15 22.34
N PRO A 135 -19.94 12.42 23.43
CA PRO A 135 -19.97 11.56 24.60
C PRO A 135 -20.52 10.18 24.26
N VAL A 136 -19.88 9.14 24.79
CA VAL A 136 -20.33 7.74 24.66
C VAL A 136 -20.54 7.15 26.03
N THR A 137 -21.72 6.54 26.23
CA THR A 137 -22.04 5.78 27.43
C THR A 137 -21.59 4.33 27.27
N LEU A 138 -20.86 3.82 28.25
CA LEU A 138 -20.26 2.49 28.26
C LEU A 138 -20.74 1.68 29.45
N MET A 139 -20.80 0.36 29.26
CA MET A 139 -21.16 -0.63 30.29
C MET A 139 -20.10 -1.72 30.41
N ALA A 140 -20.02 -2.40 31.55
CA ALA A 140 -19.19 -3.60 31.66
C ALA A 140 -19.94 -4.83 31.16
N ARG A 141 -19.19 -5.76 30.55
CA ARG A 141 -19.66 -7.08 30.11
C ARG A 141 -18.76 -8.16 30.73
N VAL A 142 -19.37 -9.17 31.32
CA VAL A 142 -18.68 -10.26 32.02
C VAL A 142 -19.27 -11.59 31.57
N THR A 143 -18.43 -12.54 31.16
CA THR A 143 -18.87 -13.91 30.87
C THR A 143 -18.40 -14.86 31.97
N LEU A 144 -19.33 -15.46 32.72
CA LEU A 144 -19.05 -16.47 33.75
C LEU A 144 -19.81 -17.75 33.45
N ALA A 145 -19.12 -18.89 33.50
CA ALA A 145 -19.72 -20.21 33.25
C ALA A 145 -20.59 -20.29 31.96
N GLY A 146 -20.26 -19.50 30.93
CA GLY A 146 -21.01 -19.43 29.66
C GLY A 146 -22.21 -18.47 29.67
N GLN A 147 -22.52 -17.83 30.80
CA GLN A 147 -23.54 -16.80 30.90
C GLN A 147 -22.91 -15.40 30.81
N VAL A 148 -23.57 -14.51 30.05
CA VAL A 148 -23.17 -13.10 29.90
C VAL A 148 -23.95 -12.24 30.89
N PHE A 149 -23.24 -11.39 31.62
CA PHE A 149 -23.76 -10.37 32.52
C PHE A 149 -23.30 -9.00 32.05
N THR A 150 -24.18 -8.02 32.08
CA THR A 150 -23.89 -6.62 31.76
C THR A 150 -24.31 -5.72 32.92
N THR A 151 -23.68 -4.56 33.08
CA THR A 151 -24.15 -3.58 34.08
C THR A 151 -25.49 -2.95 33.72
N HIS A 152 -25.89 -2.99 32.44
CA HIS A 152 -27.25 -2.64 32.03
C HIS A 152 -28.25 -3.69 32.56
N GLY A 153 -29.20 -3.26 33.38
CA GLY A 153 -30.29 -4.09 33.92
C GLY A 153 -29.89 -5.01 35.08
N PHE A 154 -28.73 -4.81 35.69
CA PHE A 154 -28.26 -5.66 36.80
C PHE A 154 -28.84 -5.20 38.15
N GLY A 155 -30.00 -5.76 38.53
CA GLY A 155 -30.63 -5.54 39.85
C GLY A 155 -31.53 -4.29 39.94
N ARG A 156 -32.42 -4.24 40.96
CA ARG A 156 -33.48 -3.21 41.11
C ARG A 156 -32.97 -1.77 41.38
N GLU A 157 -31.68 -1.58 41.61
CA GLU A 157 -31.02 -0.26 41.81
C GLU A 157 -29.77 -0.07 40.91
N GLY A 158 -29.45 -0.98 39.98
CA GLY A 158 -28.07 -1.21 39.50
C GLY A 158 -27.72 -0.95 38.04
N ASP A 159 -28.27 0.09 37.40
CA ASP A 159 -27.74 0.57 36.11
C ASP A 159 -26.46 1.40 36.33
N SER A 160 -25.29 0.75 36.31
CA SER A 160 -24.01 1.46 36.31
C SER A 160 -23.47 1.65 34.90
N SER A 161 -23.04 2.87 34.61
CA SER A 161 -22.44 3.24 33.33
C SER A 161 -21.42 4.35 33.52
N VAL A 162 -20.49 4.45 32.57
CA VAL A 162 -19.56 5.57 32.49
C VAL A 162 -19.71 6.29 31.16
N VAL A 163 -19.79 7.61 31.19
CA VAL A 163 -19.83 8.46 30.01
C VAL A 163 -18.45 9.02 29.75
N ILE A 164 -17.88 8.74 28.58
CA ILE A 164 -16.58 9.29 28.18
C ILE A 164 -16.80 10.22 27.00
N GLU A 165 -16.38 11.48 27.14
CA GLU A 165 -16.35 12.48 26.07
C GLU A 165 -14.90 12.67 25.57
N PRO A 166 -14.57 12.23 24.35
CA PRO A 166 -13.21 12.41 23.83
C PRO A 166 -12.87 13.89 23.64
N THR A 167 -11.64 14.28 23.98
CA THR A 167 -11.10 15.63 23.78
C THR A 167 -10.18 15.67 22.56
N ALA A 168 -10.16 16.79 21.83
CA ALA A 168 -9.24 16.98 20.71
C ALA A 168 -7.77 16.90 21.19
N PRO A 169 -6.87 16.25 20.41
CA PRO A 169 -5.44 16.21 20.72
C PRO A 169 -4.87 17.60 21.01
N LEU A 170 -4.05 17.71 22.05
CA LEU A 170 -3.30 18.93 22.33
C LEU A 170 -2.30 19.19 21.20
N ARG A 171 -2.23 20.44 20.73
CA ARG A 171 -1.20 20.91 19.80
C ARG A 171 -0.26 21.87 20.53
N LEU A 172 1.04 21.63 20.42
CA LEU A 172 2.08 22.54 20.88
C LEU A 172 2.67 23.26 19.67
N GLY A 173 2.46 24.57 19.57
CA GLY A 173 3.15 25.39 18.59
C GLY A 173 4.60 25.68 19.00
N ALA A 174 5.41 26.19 18.07
CA ALA A 174 6.78 26.63 18.31
C ALA A 174 6.83 27.72 19.39
N ALA A 175 5.79 28.54 19.51
CA ALA A 175 5.63 29.53 20.57
C ALA A 175 5.42 28.93 21.97
N ASP A 176 4.86 27.71 22.05
CA ASP A 176 4.63 26.99 23.32
C ASP A 176 5.91 26.30 23.84
N LEU A 177 7.02 26.42 23.10
CA LEU A 177 8.30 25.84 23.45
C LEU A 177 9.26 26.90 23.99
N GLU A 178 10.14 26.47 24.87
CA GLU A 178 11.31 27.21 25.32
C GLU A 178 12.54 26.69 24.57
N LEU A 179 13.27 27.60 23.94
CA LEU A 179 14.50 27.30 23.22
C LEU A 179 15.71 27.54 24.12
N LYS A 180 16.60 26.56 24.18
CA LYS A 180 17.96 26.69 24.70
C LYS A 180 18.96 26.48 23.57
N VAL A 181 19.88 27.43 23.40
CA VAL A 181 20.96 27.35 22.40
C VAL A 181 22.29 27.16 23.13
N THR A 182 23.06 26.16 22.71
CA THR A 182 24.47 26.00 23.09
C THR A 182 25.34 26.33 21.88
N PRO A 183 25.74 27.61 21.72
CA PRO A 183 26.61 28.01 20.62
C PRO A 183 28.00 27.39 20.80
N GLY A 184 28.57 26.86 19.72
CA GLY A 184 29.88 26.19 19.79
C GLY A 184 29.88 24.96 20.70
N ALA A 185 28.78 24.20 20.73
CA ALA A 185 28.68 22.92 21.44
C ALA A 185 29.84 21.97 21.10
N PHE A 186 30.36 22.09 19.88
CA PHE A 186 31.67 21.58 19.49
C PHE A 186 32.35 22.58 18.54
N GLN A 187 33.64 22.80 18.71
CA GLN A 187 34.43 23.61 17.78
C GLN A 187 35.86 23.09 17.70
N GLN A 188 36.27 22.71 16.50
CA GLN A 188 37.63 22.27 16.23
C GLN A 188 38.00 22.51 14.76
N GLY A 189 39.08 23.25 14.51
CA GLY A 189 39.46 23.62 13.14
C GLY A 189 38.33 24.36 12.43
N LEU A 190 37.93 23.85 11.25
CA LEU A 190 36.80 24.36 10.47
C LEU A 190 35.44 23.75 10.88
N VAL A 191 35.46 22.73 11.73
CA VAL A 191 34.24 22.06 12.19
C VAL A 191 33.64 22.84 13.36
N LYS A 192 32.38 23.25 13.21
CA LYS A 192 31.61 23.94 14.26
C LYS A 192 30.20 23.39 14.34
N ILE A 193 29.76 23.06 15.55
CA ILE A 193 28.41 22.61 15.84
C ILE A 193 27.74 23.57 16.83
N ASN A 194 26.56 24.08 16.45
CA ASN A 194 25.66 24.77 17.37
C ASN A 194 24.48 23.84 17.67
N LEU A 195 24.17 23.64 18.95
CA LEU A 195 23.09 22.79 19.42
C LEU A 195 21.87 23.63 19.82
N TYR A 196 20.69 23.21 19.39
CA TYR A 196 19.40 23.82 19.70
C TYR A 196 18.52 22.77 20.39
N GLU A 197 18.05 23.07 21.59
CA GLU A 197 17.16 22.20 22.37
C GLU A 197 15.85 22.92 22.63
N TRP A 198 14.71 22.28 22.36
CA TRP A 198 13.39 22.80 22.72
C TRP A 198 12.75 21.96 23.82
N LYS A 199 12.01 22.60 24.72
CA LYS A 199 11.19 21.93 25.75
C LYS A 199 9.82 22.62 25.84
N PRO A 200 8.71 21.88 26.02
CA PRO A 200 7.42 22.51 26.25
C PRO A 200 7.42 23.39 27.50
N ARG A 201 6.78 24.56 27.44
CA ARG A 201 6.64 25.48 28.59
C ARG A 201 5.65 24.97 29.64
N ASN A 202 4.72 24.11 29.24
CA ASN A 202 3.71 23.54 30.14
C ASN A 202 4.35 22.50 31.05
N THR A 203 4.26 22.69 32.37
CA THR A 203 4.92 21.86 33.42
C THR A 203 4.39 20.42 33.52
N GLY A 204 3.63 19.96 32.52
CA GLY A 204 3.15 18.60 32.40
C GLY A 204 3.21 17.90 31.07
N ILE A 205 3.65 18.60 30.03
CA ILE A 205 3.88 17.99 28.72
C ILE A 205 5.38 17.89 28.51
N TYR A 206 5.85 16.73 28.10
CA TYR A 206 7.23 16.54 27.68
C TYR A 206 7.27 15.55 26.53
N PHE A 207 8.21 15.76 25.60
CA PHE A 207 8.46 14.81 24.53
C PHE A 207 9.05 13.52 25.10
N ILE A 208 8.59 12.38 24.60
CA ILE A 208 9.09 11.05 24.95
C ILE A 208 9.72 10.32 23.76
N GLU A 209 9.52 10.83 22.54
CA GLU A 209 10.02 10.21 21.31
C GLU A 209 10.28 11.28 20.24
N ASN A 210 11.45 11.21 19.60
CA ASN A 210 11.76 11.95 18.38
C ASN A 210 11.63 10.96 17.20
N GLN A 211 10.70 11.22 16.29
CA GLN A 211 10.42 10.33 15.16
C GLN A 211 11.22 10.69 13.90
N GLY A 212 12.04 11.75 13.96
CA GLY A 212 12.86 12.20 12.84
C GLY A 212 12.10 13.05 11.82
N LEU A 213 12.72 13.22 10.67
CA LEU A 213 12.26 13.95 9.50
C LEU A 213 11.52 13.00 8.54
N GLU A 214 10.41 13.46 7.96
CA GLU A 214 9.67 12.68 6.95
C GLU A 214 10.46 12.43 5.65
N ALA A 215 11.23 13.43 5.21
CA ALA A 215 11.97 13.41 3.95
C ALA A 215 13.37 14.02 4.12
N PRO A 216 14.28 13.37 4.87
CA PRO A 216 15.63 13.87 5.07
C PRO A 216 16.44 13.89 3.77
N ILE A 217 17.35 14.85 3.66
CA ILE A 217 18.35 14.91 2.60
C ILE A 217 19.31 13.74 2.78
N LYS A 218 19.49 12.95 1.71
CA LYS A 218 20.45 11.84 1.70
C LYS A 218 21.84 12.37 1.37
N LEU A 219 22.69 12.50 2.39
CA LEU A 219 24.11 12.83 2.24
C LEU A 219 24.97 11.55 2.22
N THR A 220 26.06 11.57 1.45
CA THR A 220 26.98 10.41 1.30
C THR A 220 27.59 9.98 2.63
N ASP A 221 27.97 10.95 3.47
CA ASP A 221 28.61 10.72 4.75
C ASP A 221 27.71 11.09 5.94
N GLU A 222 26.40 10.89 5.80
CA GLU A 222 25.45 11.13 6.90
C GLU A 222 25.76 10.23 8.12
N GLY A 223 25.61 10.79 9.31
CA GLY A 223 25.79 10.06 10.56
C GLY A 223 24.61 9.13 10.85
N ASP A 224 24.84 8.11 11.69
CA ASP A 224 23.83 7.07 11.94
C ASP A 224 22.64 7.54 12.81
N TYR A 225 22.76 8.68 13.48
CA TYR A 225 21.73 9.22 14.37
C TYR A 225 21.43 10.70 14.10
N PHE A 226 21.59 11.12 12.85
CA PHE A 226 21.33 12.48 12.42
C PHE A 226 20.64 12.53 11.06
N GLU A 227 19.64 13.38 10.96
CA GLU A 227 18.85 13.53 9.74
C GLU A 227 18.86 14.99 9.29
N THR A 228 19.37 15.23 8.08
CA THR A 228 19.55 16.57 7.53
C THR A 228 18.28 17.06 6.83
N SER A 229 17.82 18.27 7.16
CA SER A 229 16.69 18.95 6.52
C SER A 229 17.12 19.97 5.47
N LEU A 230 18.23 20.67 5.73
CA LEU A 230 18.73 21.76 4.89
C LEU A 230 20.25 21.72 4.81
N VAL A 231 20.78 22.02 3.63
CA VAL A 231 22.20 22.22 3.35
C VAL A 231 22.38 23.53 2.60
N SER A 232 23.37 24.32 3.01
CA SER A 232 23.76 25.56 2.35
C SER A 232 25.28 25.71 2.32
N GLY A 233 25.80 26.36 1.27
CA GLY A 233 27.21 26.74 1.23
C GLY A 233 27.49 27.96 2.11
N VAL A 234 28.73 28.12 2.58
CA VAL A 234 29.16 29.35 3.25
C VAL A 234 29.69 30.32 2.19
N PRO A 235 29.06 31.50 1.97
CA PRO A 235 29.42 32.38 0.85
C PRO A 235 30.89 32.84 0.84
N MET A 236 31.49 33.01 2.02
CA MET A 236 32.90 33.41 2.16
C MET A 236 33.90 32.26 2.04
N PHE A 237 33.45 31.00 2.11
CA PHE A 237 34.33 29.82 2.12
C PHE A 237 33.73 28.71 1.26
N PRO A 238 34.10 28.62 -0.03
CA PRO A 238 33.45 27.72 -0.99
C PRO A 238 33.66 26.23 -0.69
N THR A 239 34.64 25.88 0.15
CA THR A 239 34.89 24.51 0.62
C THR A 239 34.11 24.16 1.89
N ILE A 240 33.51 25.14 2.56
CA ILE A 240 32.76 24.94 3.80
C ILE A 240 31.27 24.91 3.50
N SER A 241 30.64 23.82 3.93
CA SER A 241 29.20 23.64 3.89
C SER A 241 28.61 23.74 5.29
N ARG A 242 27.34 24.13 5.35
CA ARG A 242 26.49 24.06 6.54
C ARG A 242 25.37 23.07 6.28
N LYS A 243 25.14 22.16 7.21
CA LYS A 243 23.93 21.34 7.25
C LYS A 243 23.16 21.58 8.53
N VAL A 244 21.86 21.48 8.43
CA VAL A 244 20.89 21.64 9.51
C VAL A 244 20.07 20.38 9.59
N GLY A 245 19.94 19.82 10.78
CA GLY A 245 19.23 18.56 10.96
C GLY A 245 18.93 18.26 12.42
N VAL A 246 18.29 17.11 12.65
CA VAL A 246 17.80 16.68 13.96
C VAL A 246 18.58 15.47 14.45
N GLY A 247 18.81 15.40 15.76
CA GLY A 247 19.42 14.22 16.38
C GLY A 247 18.35 13.19 16.75
N THR A 248 18.49 11.95 16.29
CA THR A 248 17.51 10.86 16.53
C THR A 248 17.92 9.91 17.65
N LYS A 249 19.09 10.13 18.26
CA LYS A 249 19.59 9.32 19.38
C LYS A 249 18.76 9.54 20.65
N ALA A 250 18.67 8.50 21.49
CA ALA A 250 17.98 8.58 22.77
C ALA A 250 18.59 9.67 23.68
N PRO A 251 17.75 10.39 24.47
CA PRO A 251 18.23 11.44 25.36
C PRO A 251 19.25 10.90 26.37
N ASN A 252 20.19 11.74 26.80
CA ASN A 252 21.29 11.39 27.71
C ASN A 252 22.29 10.35 27.20
N SER A 253 22.19 9.91 25.93
CA SER A 253 23.23 9.08 25.30
C SER A 253 24.34 9.98 24.74
N PRO A 254 25.64 9.60 24.87
CA PRO A 254 26.72 10.36 24.26
C PRO A 254 26.54 10.37 22.74
N LEU A 255 26.62 11.55 22.13
CA LEU A 255 26.54 11.72 20.68
C LEU A 255 27.95 11.92 20.13
N TYR A 256 28.41 10.96 19.33
CA TYR A 256 29.73 11.01 18.71
C TYR A 256 29.68 11.74 17.38
N MET A 257 30.80 12.27 16.91
CA MET A 257 30.83 12.98 15.63
C MET A 257 30.33 12.10 14.47
N ASN A 258 30.72 10.83 14.40
CA ASN A 258 30.25 9.88 13.38
C ASN A 258 28.75 9.56 13.48
N ASP A 259 28.12 9.82 14.63
CA ASP A 259 26.66 9.76 14.75
C ASP A 259 25.98 10.92 14.00
N ILE A 260 26.72 12.02 13.74
CA ILE A 260 26.26 13.24 13.08
C ILE A 260 26.74 13.32 11.62
N HIS A 261 28.04 13.14 11.37
CA HIS A 261 28.64 13.13 10.05
C HIS A 261 29.92 12.30 10.07
N LYS A 262 30.07 11.44 9.08
CA LYS A 262 31.24 10.57 8.94
C LYS A 262 32.33 11.30 8.16
N GLY A 263 33.60 11.03 8.46
CA GLY A 263 34.72 11.51 7.64
C GLY A 263 35.11 12.98 7.81
N LEU A 264 34.66 13.67 8.87
CA LEU A 264 35.18 15.01 9.18
C LEU A 264 36.65 14.95 9.61
N GLU A 265 37.46 15.88 9.10
CA GLU A 265 38.86 16.04 9.52
C GLU A 265 38.95 16.64 10.92
N LEU A 266 39.29 15.80 11.90
CA LEU A 266 39.40 16.15 13.32
C LEU A 266 40.73 15.65 13.89
N SER A 267 41.29 16.36 14.87
CA SER A 267 42.55 15.94 15.53
C SER A 267 42.37 14.75 16.46
N GLU A 268 41.19 14.58 17.05
CA GLU A 268 40.85 13.40 17.82
C GLU A 268 39.91 12.51 16.99
N PRO A 269 40.10 11.18 17.01
CA PRO A 269 39.21 10.27 16.30
C PRO A 269 37.84 10.25 17.00
N ASN A 270 36.83 10.75 16.29
CA ASN A 270 35.41 10.66 16.68
C ASN A 270 35.09 11.22 18.09
N PRO A 271 35.32 12.52 18.34
CA PRO A 271 35.01 13.13 19.63
C PRO A 271 33.50 13.11 19.91
N TRP A 272 33.13 13.23 21.18
CA TRP A 272 31.74 13.27 21.64
C TRP A 272 31.32 14.72 21.96
N LEU A 273 30.05 15.03 21.73
CA LEU A 273 29.45 16.31 22.09
C LEU A 273 28.87 16.27 23.51
N PRO A 274 28.88 17.40 24.25
CA PRO A 274 28.17 17.52 25.51
C PRO A 274 26.71 17.07 25.36
N PHE A 275 26.24 16.20 26.26
CA PHE A 275 24.98 15.46 26.13
C PHE A 275 23.75 16.36 25.98
N THR A 276 22.82 15.96 25.10
CA THR A 276 21.49 16.58 25.02
C THR A 276 20.60 16.02 26.13
N THR A 277 19.91 16.91 26.84
CA THR A 277 18.89 16.49 27.82
C THR A 277 17.49 16.50 27.22
N SER A 278 17.32 17.15 26.05
CA SER A 278 16.05 17.19 25.34
C SER A 278 15.96 16.15 24.23
N ILE A 279 14.81 15.51 24.13
CA ILE A 279 14.42 14.67 22.99
C ILE A 279 14.29 15.52 21.73
N MET A 280 13.79 16.75 21.86
CA MET A 280 13.69 17.70 20.76
C MET A 280 15.00 18.49 20.65
N ASN A 281 15.93 17.97 19.83
CA ASN A 281 17.20 18.64 19.56
C ASN A 281 17.52 18.70 18.06
N ALA A 282 18.09 19.83 17.64
CA ALA A 282 18.57 20.06 16.28
C ALA A 282 19.95 20.71 16.31
N MET A 283 20.71 20.58 15.22
CA MET A 283 22.07 21.08 15.13
C MET A 283 22.30 21.79 13.81
N ILE A 284 23.10 22.85 13.88
CA ILE A 284 23.78 23.42 12.72
C ILE A 284 25.20 22.88 12.74
N VAL A 285 25.59 22.13 11.72
CA VAL A 285 26.93 21.57 11.55
C VAL A 285 27.60 22.28 10.38
N SER A 286 28.71 22.97 10.66
CA SER A 286 29.58 23.60 9.67
C SER A 286 30.87 22.82 9.57
N GLY A 287 31.37 22.58 8.35
CA GLY A 287 32.63 21.87 8.14
C GLY A 287 32.97 21.75 6.65
N GLU A 288 34.11 21.14 6.37
CA GLU A 288 34.56 20.88 5.01
C GLU A 288 33.95 19.56 4.51
N PHE A 289 32.86 19.67 3.73
CA PHE A 289 32.24 18.54 3.04
C PHE A 289 31.48 19.05 1.80
N ARG A 290 31.44 18.25 0.74
CA ARG A 290 30.80 18.62 -0.53
C ARG A 290 29.33 18.21 -0.55
N SER A 291 28.44 19.18 -0.64
CA SER A 291 27.03 18.95 -0.91
C SER A 291 26.45 20.10 -1.72
N THR A 292 25.48 19.79 -2.58
CA THR A 292 24.70 20.83 -3.26
C THR A 292 23.73 21.47 -2.25
N PRO A 293 23.56 22.81 -2.28
CA PRO A 293 22.53 23.46 -1.49
C PRO A 293 21.16 22.85 -1.78
N SER A 294 20.43 22.55 -0.71
CA SER A 294 19.12 21.90 -0.80
C SER A 294 18.34 22.17 0.48
N ASP A 295 17.04 22.38 0.34
CA ASP A 295 16.11 22.49 1.45
C ASP A 295 14.89 21.64 1.12
N THR A 296 14.61 20.67 1.99
CA THR A 296 13.46 19.78 1.83
C THR A 296 12.19 20.35 2.44
N ASN A 297 12.30 21.39 3.29
CA ASN A 297 11.23 21.80 4.21
C ASN A 297 10.59 20.59 4.92
N SER A 298 11.40 19.56 5.24
CA SER A 298 10.89 18.31 5.77
C SER A 298 10.25 18.53 7.14
N VAL A 299 9.10 17.90 7.34
CA VAL A 299 8.40 17.91 8.62
C VAL A 299 9.17 17.05 9.62
N TRP A 300 9.43 17.63 10.79
CA TRP A 300 10.00 16.99 11.98
C TRP A 300 8.88 16.57 12.93
N ARG A 301 8.83 15.29 13.29
CA ARG A 301 7.76 14.72 14.13
C ARG A 301 8.24 14.33 15.53
N LEU A 302 7.45 14.68 16.54
CA LEU A 302 7.70 14.33 17.93
C LEU A 302 6.44 13.81 18.62
N LEU A 303 6.63 12.91 19.59
CA LEU A 303 5.55 12.36 20.41
C LEU A 303 5.67 12.84 21.86
N ASP A 304 4.57 13.30 22.43
CA ASP A 304 4.52 13.70 23.84
C ASP A 304 4.13 12.56 24.79
N ASN A 305 4.23 12.84 26.09
CA ASN A 305 3.93 11.92 27.18
C ASN A 305 2.45 11.53 27.31
N VAL A 306 1.53 12.18 26.60
CA VAL A 306 0.10 11.83 26.53
C VAL A 306 -0.30 11.28 25.16
N GLY A 307 0.66 11.07 24.26
CA GLY A 307 0.49 10.40 22.98
C GLY A 307 0.07 11.31 21.82
N ASN A 308 0.07 12.64 22.00
CA ASN A 308 -0.13 13.55 20.89
C ASN A 308 1.16 13.67 20.06
N GLU A 309 0.97 13.71 18.75
CA GLU A 309 2.04 13.91 17.78
C GLU A 309 2.08 15.40 17.41
N HIS A 310 3.29 15.96 17.42
CA HIS A 310 3.56 17.36 17.11
C HIS A 310 4.48 17.44 15.90
N SER A 311 4.29 18.45 15.06
CA SER A 311 4.98 18.59 13.78
C SER A 311 5.54 19.99 13.62
N TYR A 312 6.81 20.06 13.20
CA TYR A 312 7.53 21.32 13.00
C TYR A 312 8.35 21.27 11.72
N TYR A 313 8.87 22.40 11.26
CA TYR A 313 9.96 22.39 10.29
C TYR A 313 11.06 23.37 10.71
N LEU A 314 12.27 23.08 10.25
CA LEU A 314 13.47 23.87 10.53
C LEU A 314 13.75 24.82 9.37
N SER A 315 14.03 26.08 9.68
CA SER A 315 14.42 27.08 8.68
C SER A 315 15.58 27.93 9.20
N MET A 316 16.36 28.52 8.29
CA MET A 316 17.40 29.48 8.65
C MET A 316 16.85 30.89 8.52
N SER A 317 17.14 31.74 9.51
CA SER A 317 16.90 33.17 9.41
C SER A 317 17.93 33.85 8.51
N ASP A 318 17.67 35.09 8.12
CA ASP A 318 18.61 35.92 7.36
C ASP A 318 19.93 36.17 8.12
N THR A 319 19.91 36.08 9.46
CA THR A 319 21.11 36.23 10.30
C THR A 319 21.85 34.90 10.52
N GLY A 320 21.38 33.81 9.90
CA GLY A 320 21.99 32.50 9.98
C GLY A 320 21.69 31.74 11.28
N THR A 321 20.62 32.10 11.98
CA THR A 321 20.13 31.38 13.17
C THR A 321 19.06 30.37 12.80
N LEU A 322 19.01 29.25 13.54
CA LEU A 322 17.99 28.23 13.34
C LEU A 322 16.65 28.69 13.92
N VAL A 323 15.59 28.62 13.12
CA VAL A 323 14.22 28.96 13.49
C VAL A 323 13.35 27.72 13.36
N LEU A 324 12.68 27.39 14.45
CA LEU A 324 11.61 26.39 14.47
C LEU A 324 10.30 27.05 14.06
N ARG A 325 9.56 26.41 13.15
CA ARG A 325 8.25 26.89 12.72
C ARG A 325 7.22 25.78 12.87
N ASP A 326 5.98 26.20 13.12
CA ASP A 326 4.85 25.29 13.10
C ASP A 326 4.73 24.70 11.71
N ALA A 327 4.90 23.39 11.59
CA ALA A 327 4.34 22.70 10.44
C ALA A 327 2.83 22.70 10.68
N ALA A 328 2.03 22.90 9.64
CA ALA A 328 0.65 22.48 9.71
C ALA A 328 0.69 20.98 10.02
N GLY A 329 0.44 20.60 11.28
CA GLY A 329 0.37 19.19 11.66
C GLY A 329 -0.60 18.47 10.74
N PRO A 330 -0.50 17.14 10.56
CA PRO A 330 -1.36 16.42 9.64
C PRO A 330 -2.82 16.79 9.96
N LYS A 331 -3.42 17.56 9.06
CA LYS A 331 -4.81 17.99 9.22
C LYS A 331 -5.66 16.72 9.22
N LEU A 332 -6.68 16.67 10.08
CA LEU A 332 -7.54 15.49 10.14
C LEU A 332 -8.23 15.36 8.78
N ARG A 333 -8.12 14.20 8.15
CA ARG A 333 -8.72 13.89 6.86
C ARG A 333 -9.69 12.73 6.99
N ARG A 334 -10.82 12.80 6.28
CA ARG A 334 -11.82 11.73 6.24
C ARG A 334 -12.46 11.63 4.86
N VAL A 335 -13.04 10.47 4.57
CA VAL A 335 -13.81 10.25 3.34
C VAL A 335 -15.28 10.61 3.58
N SER A 336 -15.89 11.31 2.63
CA SER A 336 -17.32 11.69 2.68
C SER A 336 -18.16 11.05 1.58
N LEU A 337 -17.53 10.62 0.49
CA LEU A 337 -18.13 9.82 -0.58
C LEU A 337 -17.10 8.81 -1.04
N PHE A 338 -17.52 7.56 -1.26
CA PHE A 338 -16.63 6.52 -1.77
C PHE A 338 -17.40 5.52 -2.63
N GLU A 339 -17.09 5.48 -3.93
CA GLU A 339 -17.79 4.64 -4.90
C GLU A 339 -16.82 3.93 -5.84
N ILE A 340 -17.23 2.76 -6.32
CA ILE A 340 -16.53 1.97 -7.35
C ILE A 340 -17.47 1.73 -8.52
N LYS A 341 -17.02 2.03 -9.75
CA LYS A 341 -17.83 1.98 -10.96
C LYS A 341 -17.07 1.39 -12.14
N LEU A 342 -17.80 0.84 -13.09
CA LEU A 342 -17.27 0.47 -14.41
C LEU A 342 -17.50 1.61 -15.40
N ALA A 343 -16.95 1.47 -16.61
CA ALA A 343 -17.20 2.41 -17.69
C ALA A 343 -18.70 2.65 -17.93
N ALA A 344 -19.05 3.90 -18.25
CA ALA A 344 -20.42 4.41 -18.37
C ALA A 344 -21.28 4.29 -17.09
N GLY A 345 -20.67 4.16 -15.91
CA GLY A 345 -21.37 4.12 -14.61
C GLY A 345 -22.03 2.78 -14.28
N ASN A 346 -21.73 1.72 -15.04
CA ASN A 346 -22.33 0.40 -14.83
C ASN A 346 -21.80 -0.26 -13.54
N SER A 347 -22.65 -1.09 -12.91
CA SER A 347 -22.29 -1.91 -11.74
C SER A 347 -21.92 -3.36 -12.10
N SER A 348 -22.08 -3.76 -13.36
CA SER A 348 -21.64 -5.08 -13.82
C SER A 348 -21.11 -5.08 -15.26
N THR A 349 -20.24 -6.04 -15.59
CA THR A 349 -19.72 -6.20 -16.95
C THR A 349 -19.32 -7.63 -17.28
N GLN A 350 -19.38 -7.96 -18.57
CA GLN A 350 -18.77 -9.15 -19.16
C GLN A 350 -17.57 -8.82 -20.05
N ALA A 351 -17.21 -7.54 -20.13
CA ALA A 351 -16.17 -7.00 -20.99
C ALA A 351 -14.75 -7.25 -20.40
N LEU A 352 -14.41 -8.52 -20.17
CA LEU A 352 -13.07 -8.94 -19.74
C LEU A 352 -12.81 -10.36 -20.26
N TYR A 353 -11.86 -10.54 -21.17
CA TYR A 353 -11.43 -11.88 -21.55
C TYR A 353 -10.58 -12.53 -20.46
N SER A 354 -10.87 -13.80 -20.14
CA SER A 354 -10.07 -14.64 -19.25
C SER A 354 -8.80 -15.15 -19.95
N SER A 355 -7.96 -14.22 -20.41
CA SER A 355 -6.72 -14.52 -21.13
C SER A 355 -5.45 -14.26 -20.31
N GLY A 356 -5.57 -13.67 -19.12
CA GLY A 356 -4.43 -13.17 -18.34
C GLY A 356 -3.89 -11.82 -18.79
N HIS A 357 -4.32 -11.32 -19.95
CA HIS A 357 -3.78 -10.11 -20.60
C HIS A 357 -4.81 -9.01 -20.78
N ASN A 358 -6.05 -9.37 -21.14
CA ASN A 358 -7.12 -8.38 -21.28
C ASN A 358 -7.40 -7.70 -19.93
N GLN A 359 -7.69 -6.41 -19.97
CA GLN A 359 -8.00 -5.60 -18.79
C GLN A 359 -9.37 -4.95 -18.93
N CYS A 360 -10.07 -4.80 -17.80
CA CYS A 360 -11.27 -3.99 -17.68
C CYS A 360 -10.97 -2.77 -16.79
N LYS A 361 -11.30 -1.57 -17.25
CA LYS A 361 -11.08 -0.34 -16.49
C LYS A 361 -12.16 -0.16 -15.43
N VAL A 362 -11.74 0.19 -14.23
CA VAL A 362 -12.57 0.49 -13.06
C VAL A 362 -12.24 1.91 -12.59
N PHE A 363 -13.27 2.64 -12.20
CA PHE A 363 -13.17 3.98 -11.62
C PHE A 363 -13.49 3.92 -10.14
N ILE A 364 -12.62 4.52 -9.34
CA ILE A 364 -12.80 4.71 -7.90
C ILE A 364 -13.00 6.21 -7.69
N GLU A 365 -14.19 6.59 -7.23
CA GLU A 365 -14.56 7.98 -6.99
C GLU A 365 -14.58 8.25 -5.49
N VAL A 366 -13.89 9.31 -5.06
CA VAL A 366 -13.77 9.64 -3.65
C VAL A 366 -13.84 11.15 -3.41
N ILE A 367 -14.47 11.55 -2.31
CA ILE A 367 -14.41 12.93 -1.80
C ILE A 367 -13.75 12.90 -0.43
N VAL A 368 -12.58 13.54 -0.33
CA VAL A 368 -11.86 13.73 0.92
C VAL A 368 -12.18 15.09 1.52
N LEU A 369 -12.46 15.10 2.82
CA LEU A 369 -12.62 16.29 3.64
C LEU A 369 -11.43 16.41 4.58
N GLU A 370 -10.97 17.64 4.76
CA GLU A 370 -9.90 18.00 5.68
C GLU A 370 -10.41 19.05 6.67
N ARG A 371 -10.14 18.83 7.96
CA ARG A 371 -10.54 19.74 9.02
C ARG A 371 -9.61 20.96 9.03
N GLN A 372 -10.20 22.14 8.85
CA GLN A 372 -9.50 23.41 8.93
C GLN A 372 -9.38 23.88 10.39
N ASP A 373 -8.57 24.91 10.62
CA ASP A 373 -8.27 25.41 11.98
C ASP A 373 -9.49 26.08 12.65
N ASP A 374 -10.47 26.51 11.86
CA ASP A 374 -11.79 26.98 12.32
C ASP A 374 -12.73 25.83 12.77
N GLY A 375 -12.28 24.58 12.64
CA GLY A 375 -13.01 23.37 13.00
C GLY A 375 -13.94 22.85 11.91
N PHE A 376 -14.14 23.57 10.80
CA PHE A 376 -14.99 23.14 9.69
C PHE A 376 -14.27 22.15 8.76
N TRP A 377 -15.06 21.32 8.08
CA TRP A 377 -14.56 20.36 7.10
C TRP A 377 -14.63 20.96 5.71
N GLN A 378 -13.50 21.01 5.01
CA GLN A 378 -13.41 21.48 3.64
C GLN A 378 -13.00 20.35 2.71
N ARG A 379 -13.57 20.31 1.51
CA ARG A 379 -13.12 19.38 0.47
C ARG A 379 -11.71 19.72 0.04
N VAL A 380 -10.88 18.68 -0.04
CA VAL A 380 -9.52 18.74 -0.55
C VAL A 380 -9.30 17.58 -1.53
N ASN A 381 -8.31 17.72 -2.40
CA ASN A 381 -7.92 16.62 -3.29
C ASN A 381 -7.15 15.55 -2.49
N LEU A 382 -7.21 14.31 -2.96
CA LEU A 382 -6.34 13.24 -2.49
C LEU A 382 -4.86 13.66 -2.56
N SER A 383 -4.10 13.24 -1.55
CA SER A 383 -2.64 13.28 -1.66
C SER A 383 -2.15 12.20 -2.64
N PHE A 384 -0.90 12.33 -3.10
CA PHE A 384 -0.28 11.34 -3.96
C PHE A 384 -0.28 9.94 -3.32
N ASP A 385 0.04 9.84 -2.02
CA ASP A 385 0.09 8.57 -1.31
C ASP A 385 -1.30 7.95 -1.12
N GLU A 386 -2.32 8.77 -0.86
CA GLU A 386 -3.70 8.30 -0.74
C GLU A 386 -4.20 7.77 -2.09
N SER A 387 -3.96 8.50 -3.19
CA SER A 387 -4.30 8.06 -4.55
C SER A 387 -3.58 6.77 -4.93
N ARG A 388 -2.30 6.63 -4.55
CA ARG A 388 -1.51 5.40 -4.77
C ARG A 388 -1.99 4.23 -3.91
N SER A 389 -2.51 4.49 -2.72
CA SER A 389 -3.03 3.45 -1.81
C SER A 389 -4.34 2.80 -2.30
N ALA A 390 -5.05 3.47 -3.21
CA ALA A 390 -6.33 2.98 -3.70
C ALA A 390 -6.16 1.69 -4.53
N THR A 391 -6.99 0.70 -4.27
CA THR A 391 -6.98 -0.59 -4.98
C THR A 391 -8.37 -1.23 -4.97
N VAL A 392 -8.53 -2.33 -5.70
CA VAL A 392 -9.75 -3.14 -5.75
C VAL A 392 -9.51 -4.45 -5.00
N THR A 393 -10.48 -4.85 -4.18
CA THR A 393 -10.44 -6.09 -3.38
C THR A 393 -11.71 -6.91 -3.56
N PHE A 394 -11.71 -8.16 -3.11
CA PHE A 394 -12.91 -8.98 -3.09
C PHE A 394 -13.95 -8.37 -2.14
N PHE A 395 -15.23 -8.41 -2.52
CA PHE A 395 -16.31 -7.85 -1.71
C PHE A 395 -16.45 -8.60 -0.37
N SER A 396 -16.16 -7.93 0.74
CA SER A 396 -16.14 -8.50 2.09
C SER A 396 -16.36 -7.42 3.15
N ASN A 397 -16.68 -7.81 4.38
CA ASN A 397 -16.70 -6.91 5.54
C ASN A 397 -15.30 -6.71 6.13
N ASP A 398 -14.30 -7.51 5.73
CA ASP A 398 -12.90 -7.31 6.12
C ASP A 398 -12.25 -6.21 5.27
N PRO A 399 -11.81 -5.08 5.86
CA PRO A 399 -11.18 -3.98 5.12
C PRO A 399 -9.80 -4.33 4.54
N ASN A 400 -9.19 -5.44 4.96
CA ASN A 400 -7.91 -5.94 4.45
C ASN A 400 -8.06 -7.18 3.56
N GLN A 401 -9.29 -7.51 3.15
CA GLN A 401 -9.56 -8.61 2.24
C GLN A 401 -8.72 -8.49 0.96
N SER A 402 -8.02 -9.57 0.60
CA SER A 402 -7.28 -9.65 -0.66
C SER A 402 -8.20 -10.01 -1.83
N LEU A 403 -7.73 -9.75 -3.05
CA LEU A 403 -8.39 -10.28 -4.26
C LEU A 403 -8.39 -11.81 -4.24
N SER A 404 -9.44 -12.41 -4.81
CA SER A 404 -9.50 -13.86 -4.99
C SER A 404 -8.37 -14.36 -5.87
N LYS A 405 -7.94 -15.60 -5.63
CA LYS A 405 -6.84 -16.24 -6.38
C LYS A 405 -7.08 -16.12 -7.90
N GLY A 406 -6.06 -15.62 -8.60
CA GLY A 406 -6.06 -15.47 -10.05
C GLY A 406 -6.61 -14.12 -10.56
N TRP A 407 -7.14 -13.26 -9.69
CA TRP A 407 -7.50 -11.88 -10.03
C TRP A 407 -6.37 -10.91 -9.69
N PHE A 408 -6.26 -9.86 -10.50
CA PHE A 408 -5.27 -8.81 -10.33
C PHE A 408 -5.88 -7.44 -10.58
N CYS A 409 -5.39 -6.45 -9.85
CA CYS A 409 -5.71 -5.04 -10.02
C CYS A 409 -4.41 -4.30 -10.35
N ASP A 410 -4.23 -3.95 -11.61
CA ASP A 410 -3.06 -3.22 -12.09
C ASP A 410 -3.31 -1.70 -11.98
N VAL A 411 -2.26 -0.94 -11.67
CA VAL A 411 -2.32 0.53 -11.58
C VAL A 411 -2.36 1.18 -12.96
N LEU A 412 -1.69 0.58 -13.94
CA LEU A 412 -1.55 1.11 -15.30
C LEU A 412 -2.20 0.18 -16.33
N LYS A 413 -2.73 0.79 -17.39
CA LYS A 413 -3.17 0.07 -18.59
C LYS A 413 -1.97 -0.61 -19.22
N ASN A 414 -2.12 -1.87 -19.59
CA ASN A 414 -1.13 -2.57 -20.41
C ASN A 414 -1.31 -2.24 -21.91
N ARG A 415 -0.52 -2.89 -22.78
CA ARG A 415 -0.55 -2.60 -24.22
C ARG A 415 -1.80 -3.12 -24.96
N TYR A 416 -2.68 -3.87 -24.31
CA TYR A 416 -3.86 -4.47 -24.92
C TYR A 416 -5.08 -3.55 -24.82
N ASN A 417 -6.09 -3.83 -25.65
CA ASN A 417 -7.38 -3.16 -25.59
C ASN A 417 -8.05 -3.41 -24.24
N THR A 418 -8.70 -2.38 -23.71
CA THR A 418 -9.54 -2.48 -22.52
C THR A 418 -10.95 -2.89 -22.92
N GLY A 419 -11.52 -3.88 -22.25
CA GLY A 419 -12.86 -4.36 -22.54
C GLY A 419 -12.95 -5.38 -23.67
N ILE A 420 -14.18 -5.79 -23.97
CA ILE A 420 -14.54 -6.56 -25.17
C ILE A 420 -15.12 -5.56 -26.17
N SER A 421 -14.41 -5.33 -27.27
CA SER A 421 -14.87 -4.42 -28.31
C SER A 421 -15.93 -5.10 -29.16
N THR A 422 -17.18 -4.62 -29.10
CA THR A 422 -18.25 -5.02 -30.05
C THR A 422 -18.61 -3.91 -31.03
N SER A 423 -17.95 -2.75 -31.01
CA SER A 423 -18.08 -1.72 -32.05
C SER A 423 -16.92 -0.71 -31.99
N PRO A 424 -16.47 -0.17 -33.13
CA PRO A 424 -15.59 0.99 -33.18
C PRO A 424 -16.42 2.23 -32.87
N GLN A 425 -16.90 2.35 -31.63
CA GLN A 425 -17.24 3.66 -31.12
C GLN A 425 -15.94 4.24 -30.59
N ASN A 426 -15.48 5.29 -31.28
CA ASN A 426 -14.84 6.41 -30.63
C ASN A 426 -15.76 6.84 -29.48
N SER A 427 -15.67 6.16 -28.34
CA SER A 427 -16.11 6.75 -27.09
C SER A 427 -15.19 7.93 -26.93
N SER A 428 -15.69 9.12 -27.24
CA SER A 428 -15.15 10.33 -26.66
C SER A 428 -14.93 9.98 -25.19
N GLU A 429 -13.68 9.91 -24.76
CA GLU A 429 -13.35 9.96 -23.34
C GLU A 429 -14.05 11.22 -22.85
N HIS A 430 -15.24 11.06 -22.27
CA HIS A 430 -15.77 12.09 -21.41
C HIS A 430 -14.73 12.17 -20.31
N ALA A 431 -13.92 13.23 -20.39
CA ALA A 431 -13.09 13.64 -19.29
C ALA A 431 -14.00 13.55 -18.06
N PRO A 432 -13.60 12.81 -17.01
CA PRO A 432 -14.38 12.80 -15.78
C PRO A 432 -14.62 14.24 -15.41
N ASP A 433 -15.86 14.56 -15.03
CA ASP A 433 -16.26 15.89 -14.61
C ASP A 433 -15.43 16.26 -13.37
N ALA A 434 -14.22 16.75 -13.60
CA ALA A 434 -13.11 16.83 -12.64
C ALA A 434 -13.38 17.82 -11.50
N THR A 435 -14.56 18.44 -11.54
CA THR A 435 -14.99 19.46 -10.60
C THR A 435 -15.68 18.87 -9.37
N ARG A 436 -16.14 17.61 -9.37
CA ARG A 436 -17.00 17.08 -8.28
C ARG A 436 -16.41 16.01 -7.35
N PHE A 437 -15.49 15.18 -7.81
CA PHE A 437 -14.84 14.14 -6.99
C PHE A 437 -13.45 13.79 -7.54
N ASP A 438 -12.57 13.24 -6.70
CA ASP A 438 -11.30 12.66 -7.17
C ASP A 438 -11.58 11.29 -7.81
N THR A 439 -11.10 11.09 -9.03
CA THR A 439 -11.28 9.84 -9.78
C THR A 439 -9.95 9.13 -9.94
N ILE A 440 -9.89 7.88 -9.49
CA ILE A 440 -8.72 7.02 -9.62
C ILE A 440 -9.05 5.86 -10.55
N GLU A 441 -8.23 5.64 -11.58
CA GLU A 441 -8.37 4.51 -12.48
C GLU A 441 -7.59 3.28 -11.98
N ARG A 442 -8.21 2.10 -12.12
CA ARG A 442 -7.58 0.80 -11.90
C ARG A 442 -7.98 -0.18 -13.00
N TYR A 443 -7.14 -1.18 -13.24
CA TYR A 443 -7.31 -2.10 -14.36
C TYR A 443 -7.39 -3.55 -13.84
N MET A 444 -8.59 -4.12 -13.90
CA MET A 444 -8.85 -5.49 -13.46
C MET A 444 -8.49 -6.47 -14.56
N ARG A 445 -7.75 -7.53 -14.22
CA ARG A 445 -7.51 -8.69 -15.11
C ARG A 445 -7.61 -10.00 -14.34
N VAL A 446 -7.80 -11.09 -15.08
CA VAL A 446 -7.96 -12.42 -14.51
C VAL A 446 -7.11 -13.44 -15.24
N SER A 447 -6.56 -14.39 -14.48
CA SER A 447 -5.80 -15.53 -15.01
C SER A 447 -6.67 -16.37 -15.97
N PRO A 448 -6.04 -17.05 -16.94
CA PRO A 448 -6.76 -17.96 -17.83
C PRO A 448 -7.57 -19.02 -17.07
N GLY A 449 -8.80 -19.26 -17.53
CA GLY A 449 -9.66 -20.35 -17.05
C GLY A 449 -10.78 -19.91 -16.10
N THR A 450 -10.62 -18.79 -15.39
CA THR A 450 -11.65 -18.26 -14.49
C THR A 450 -12.76 -17.54 -15.29
N ILE A 451 -14.00 -17.99 -15.16
CA ILE A 451 -15.19 -17.44 -15.85
C ILE A 451 -16.36 -17.12 -14.92
N GLU A 452 -16.18 -17.32 -13.61
CA GLU A 452 -17.20 -17.07 -12.61
C GLU A 452 -17.36 -15.58 -12.34
N THR A 453 -18.60 -15.17 -12.04
CA THR A 453 -18.87 -13.78 -11.67
C THR A 453 -18.36 -13.53 -10.26
N GLN A 454 -17.60 -12.45 -10.08
CA GLN A 454 -17.15 -12.02 -8.76
C GLN A 454 -17.55 -10.58 -8.49
N ARG A 455 -17.82 -10.29 -7.21
CA ARG A 455 -18.11 -8.95 -6.71
C ARG A 455 -16.85 -8.36 -6.08
N PHE A 456 -16.63 -7.08 -6.35
CA PHE A 456 -15.48 -6.33 -5.88
C PHE A 456 -15.88 -5.04 -5.20
N MET A 457 -15.04 -4.60 -4.26
CA MET A 457 -15.12 -3.30 -3.59
C MET A 457 -13.81 -2.54 -3.80
N ALA A 458 -13.83 -1.21 -3.66
CA ALA A 458 -12.60 -0.42 -3.61
C ALA A 458 -12.12 -0.28 -2.16
N ARG A 459 -10.81 -0.11 -1.99
CA ARG A 459 -10.13 0.14 -0.73
C ARG A 459 -9.18 1.32 -0.90
N ILE A 460 -9.12 2.22 0.07
CA ILE A 460 -8.19 3.37 0.08
C ILE A 460 -7.75 3.68 1.51
N THR A 461 -6.53 4.19 1.68
CA THR A 461 -6.07 4.73 2.97
C THR A 461 -6.07 6.26 2.89
N VAL A 462 -6.82 6.94 3.77
CA VAL A 462 -6.91 8.41 3.86
C VAL A 462 -6.66 8.85 5.30
N GLY A 463 -5.75 9.80 5.51
CA GLY A 463 -5.38 10.25 6.86
C GLY A 463 -4.91 9.12 7.80
N GLY A 464 -4.33 8.05 7.25
CA GLY A 464 -3.89 6.87 8.01
C GLY A 464 -4.99 5.82 8.30
N LYS A 465 -6.25 6.10 7.96
CA LYS A 465 -7.39 5.18 8.13
C LYS A 465 -7.73 4.47 6.83
N VAL A 466 -8.04 3.18 6.91
CA VAL A 466 -8.49 2.37 5.75
C VAL A 466 -10.00 2.50 5.60
N TYR A 467 -10.44 2.82 4.38
CA TYR A 467 -11.85 2.86 3.97
C TYR A 467 -12.08 1.80 2.89
N THR A 468 -13.28 1.21 2.87
CA THR A 468 -13.75 0.39 1.74
C THR A 468 -15.10 0.90 1.24
N THR A 469 -15.46 0.59 -0.01
CA THR A 469 -16.80 0.90 -0.51
C THR A 469 -17.90 -0.01 0.07
N ASN A 470 -17.55 -0.89 1.02
CA ASN A 470 -18.46 -1.71 1.82
C ASN A 470 -18.10 -1.52 3.31
N SER A 471 -18.24 -0.30 3.82
CA SER A 471 -17.90 0.03 5.21
C SER A 471 -18.78 1.15 5.77
N VAL A 472 -18.77 1.28 7.10
CA VAL A 472 -19.49 2.32 7.83
C VAL A 472 -18.46 3.19 8.56
N ASP A 473 -18.59 4.51 8.46
CA ASP A 473 -17.80 5.47 9.21
C ASP A 473 -18.68 6.51 9.92
N GLY A 474 -18.90 6.33 11.21
CA GLY A 474 -19.85 7.15 11.97
C GLY A 474 -21.26 6.99 11.40
N SER A 475 -21.84 8.09 10.90
CA SER A 475 -23.14 8.08 10.22
C SER A 475 -23.07 7.84 8.71
N LEU A 476 -21.87 7.78 8.13
CA LEU A 476 -21.69 7.55 6.69
C LEU A 476 -21.66 6.05 6.40
N ILE A 477 -22.49 5.63 5.46
CA ILE A 477 -22.55 4.24 4.98
C ILE A 477 -22.06 4.23 3.54
N PHE A 478 -20.96 3.51 3.29
CA PHE A 478 -20.46 3.23 1.95
C PHE A 478 -20.95 1.85 1.52
N ASN A 479 -21.74 1.81 0.47
CA ASN A 479 -22.28 0.57 -0.10
C ASN A 479 -22.27 0.65 -1.63
N SER A 480 -21.08 0.46 -2.21
CA SER A 480 -20.84 0.46 -3.64
C SER A 480 -19.96 -0.74 -4.01
N CYS A 481 -20.35 -1.45 -5.07
CA CYS A 481 -19.64 -2.62 -5.56
C CYS A 481 -19.82 -2.78 -7.07
N ILE A 482 -18.91 -3.52 -7.68
CA ILE A 482 -19.00 -3.92 -9.10
C ILE A 482 -18.98 -5.45 -9.21
N ALA A 483 -19.64 -5.98 -10.23
CA ALA A 483 -19.62 -7.40 -10.57
C ALA A 483 -18.97 -7.64 -11.93
N ILE A 484 -17.91 -8.44 -11.99
CA ILE A 484 -17.23 -8.77 -13.25
C ILE A 484 -17.40 -10.26 -13.50
N ARG A 485 -17.96 -10.61 -14.66
CA ARG A 485 -18.01 -11.98 -15.17
C ARG A 485 -17.07 -12.10 -16.37
N PRO A 486 -15.91 -12.76 -16.23
CA PRO A 486 -15.00 -12.93 -17.36
C PRO A 486 -15.62 -13.75 -18.49
N THR A 487 -15.26 -13.41 -19.72
CA THR A 487 -15.64 -14.11 -20.94
C THR A 487 -14.51 -15.01 -21.39
N ARG A 488 -14.83 -16.20 -21.93
CA ARG A 488 -13.81 -17.10 -22.50
C ARG A 488 -13.11 -16.42 -23.67
N PRO A 489 -11.76 -16.47 -23.77
CA PRO A 489 -11.05 -16.00 -24.94
C PRO A 489 -11.57 -16.70 -26.20
N TYR A 490 -11.76 -15.95 -27.27
CA TYR A 490 -12.06 -16.52 -28.59
C TYR A 490 -10.78 -17.03 -29.25
N ALA A 491 -10.94 -17.92 -30.21
CA ALA A 491 -9.85 -18.47 -31.00
C ALA A 491 -10.14 -18.28 -32.48
N LEU A 492 -9.23 -17.59 -33.18
CA LEU A 492 -9.23 -17.59 -34.64
C LEU A 492 -8.92 -19.00 -35.15
N ARG A 493 -9.66 -19.44 -36.16
CA ARG A 493 -9.44 -20.70 -36.88
C ARG A 493 -8.78 -20.40 -38.22
N GLN A 494 -8.17 -21.41 -38.83
CA GLN A 494 -7.47 -21.24 -40.12
C GLN A 494 -8.37 -20.61 -41.19
N TYR A 495 -9.65 -21.01 -41.26
CA TYR A 495 -10.58 -20.49 -42.24
C TYR A 495 -11.03 -19.04 -41.98
N ASP A 496 -10.75 -18.49 -40.79
CA ASP A 496 -10.97 -17.07 -40.49
C ASP A 496 -9.84 -16.19 -41.04
N LEU A 497 -8.75 -16.81 -41.53
CA LEU A 497 -7.57 -16.12 -42.04
C LEU A 497 -7.55 -16.08 -43.57
N LEU A 498 -7.18 -14.92 -44.11
CA LEU A 498 -6.86 -14.80 -45.53
C LEU A 498 -5.38 -15.16 -45.76
N GLU A 499 -5.13 -16.22 -46.53
CA GLU A 499 -3.78 -16.65 -46.89
C GLU A 499 -3.28 -15.98 -48.18
N HIS A 500 -2.03 -15.53 -48.17
CA HIS A 500 -1.28 -15.08 -49.35
C HIS A 500 0.10 -15.72 -49.36
N ILE A 501 0.56 -16.21 -50.50
CA ILE A 501 1.83 -16.93 -50.61
C ILE A 501 2.78 -16.14 -51.51
N ASP A 502 3.93 -15.75 -50.97
CA ASP A 502 5.06 -15.25 -51.74
C ASP A 502 6.10 -16.36 -51.88
N THR A 503 6.15 -16.99 -53.06
CA THR A 503 7.11 -18.07 -53.34
C THR A 503 8.53 -17.56 -53.63
N ASN A 504 8.73 -16.25 -53.77
CA ASN A 504 9.98 -15.61 -54.21
C ASN A 504 10.42 -14.45 -53.31
N ALA A 505 10.04 -14.48 -52.03
CA ALA A 505 10.45 -13.49 -51.02
C ALA A 505 11.97 -13.24 -50.97
N TYR A 506 12.76 -14.27 -51.27
CA TYR A 506 14.16 -14.15 -51.64
C TYR A 506 14.59 -15.33 -52.53
N ARG A 507 15.44 -15.08 -53.52
CA ARG A 507 15.99 -16.12 -54.39
C ARG A 507 17.40 -15.75 -54.86
N ASP A 508 18.33 -16.67 -54.69
CA ASP A 508 19.70 -16.58 -55.20
C ASP A 508 20.08 -17.89 -55.90
N GLY A 509 19.98 -17.87 -57.23
CA GLY A 509 20.21 -19.03 -58.08
C GLY A 509 19.45 -20.29 -57.62
N ASN A 510 20.18 -21.40 -57.52
CA ASN A 510 19.71 -22.68 -56.97
C ASN A 510 20.13 -22.92 -55.51
N SER A 511 20.87 -21.97 -54.90
CA SER A 511 21.55 -22.18 -53.62
C SER A 511 20.70 -21.76 -52.41
N VAL A 512 19.88 -20.71 -52.55
CA VAL A 512 18.99 -20.22 -51.49
C VAL A 512 17.64 -19.80 -52.07
N ARG A 513 16.55 -20.24 -51.45
CA ARG A 513 15.19 -19.74 -51.73
C ARG A 513 14.43 -19.55 -50.43
N VAL A 514 13.71 -18.44 -50.31
CA VAL A 514 12.81 -18.17 -49.20
C VAL A 514 11.41 -17.96 -49.75
N SER A 515 10.45 -18.67 -49.17
CA SER A 515 9.02 -18.48 -49.43
C SER A 515 8.32 -18.11 -48.13
N VAL A 516 7.35 -17.20 -48.21
CA VAL A 516 6.64 -16.64 -47.06
C VAL A 516 5.14 -16.79 -47.26
N HIS A 517 4.47 -17.43 -46.30
CA HIS A 517 3.03 -17.50 -46.21
C HIS A 517 2.56 -16.42 -45.23
N TYR A 518 1.75 -15.50 -45.71
CA TYR A 518 1.15 -14.42 -44.94
C TYR A 518 -0.28 -14.80 -44.58
N TYR A 519 -0.66 -14.50 -43.34
CA TYR A 519 -2.03 -14.66 -42.87
C TYR A 519 -2.56 -13.33 -42.37
N THR A 520 -3.69 -12.90 -42.90
CA THR A 520 -4.38 -11.69 -42.45
C THR A 520 -5.63 -12.10 -41.66
N ALA A 521 -5.71 -11.65 -40.40
CA ALA A 521 -6.87 -11.84 -39.55
C ALA A 521 -8.05 -10.95 -40.01
N PRO A 522 -9.29 -11.23 -39.57
CA PRO A 522 -10.44 -10.36 -39.84
C PRO A 522 -10.19 -8.93 -39.38
N SER A 523 -10.81 -7.94 -40.03
CA SER A 523 -10.59 -6.51 -39.73
C SER A 523 -10.92 -6.10 -38.29
N SER A 524 -11.74 -6.88 -37.58
CA SER A 524 -12.06 -6.69 -36.15
C SER A 524 -10.93 -7.12 -35.21
N THR A 525 -9.91 -7.84 -35.69
CA THR A 525 -8.85 -8.44 -34.88
C THR A 525 -7.48 -8.08 -35.44
N GLN A 526 -6.69 -7.37 -34.64
CA GLN A 526 -5.32 -7.04 -35.00
C GLN A 526 -4.35 -7.97 -34.26
N ILE A 527 -3.49 -8.66 -35.00
CA ILE A 527 -2.41 -9.46 -34.42
C ILE A 527 -1.20 -8.56 -34.17
N ILE A 528 -0.72 -8.55 -32.92
CA ILE A 528 0.30 -7.60 -32.46
C ILE A 528 1.56 -8.27 -31.93
N GLU A 529 1.55 -9.59 -31.74
CA GLU A 529 2.73 -10.34 -31.29
C GLU A 529 2.78 -11.77 -31.83
N THR A 530 3.98 -12.20 -32.20
CA THR A 530 4.34 -13.59 -32.45
C THR A 530 5.01 -14.20 -31.23
N VAL A 531 4.24 -14.91 -30.40
CA VAL A 531 4.69 -15.45 -29.10
C VAL A 531 5.78 -16.52 -29.29
N GLY A 532 5.65 -17.35 -30.31
CA GLY A 532 6.65 -18.37 -30.64
C GLY A 532 6.09 -19.74 -30.95
N LEU A 533 6.98 -20.74 -30.93
CA LEU A 533 6.69 -22.14 -31.21
C LEU A 533 6.61 -22.97 -29.92
N SER A 534 5.71 -23.95 -29.88
CA SER A 534 5.58 -24.86 -28.72
C SER A 534 6.80 -25.76 -28.52
N ARG A 535 7.46 -26.19 -29.61
CA ARG A 535 8.57 -27.16 -29.58
C ARG A 535 9.59 -26.86 -30.68
N PRO A 536 10.33 -25.73 -30.64
CA PRO A 536 11.27 -25.37 -31.71
C PRO A 536 12.37 -26.44 -31.86
N VAL A 537 12.79 -26.69 -33.10
CA VAL A 537 13.92 -27.56 -33.43
C VAL A 537 15.21 -26.74 -33.29
N PRO A 538 16.19 -27.19 -32.48
CA PRO A 538 17.46 -26.49 -32.35
C PRO A 538 18.28 -26.61 -33.64
N ILE A 539 18.64 -25.48 -34.24
CA ILE A 539 19.44 -25.42 -35.48
C ILE A 539 20.75 -24.67 -35.22
N SER A 540 21.86 -25.25 -35.68
CA SER A 540 23.16 -24.59 -35.64
C SER A 540 23.15 -23.31 -36.47
N SER A 541 23.76 -22.26 -35.92
CA SER A 541 23.81 -20.94 -36.55
C SER A 541 22.42 -20.34 -36.87
N GLU A 542 21.35 -20.72 -36.15
CA GLU A 542 20.04 -20.08 -36.30
C GLU A 542 20.12 -18.57 -36.05
N GLY A 543 19.38 -17.80 -36.83
CA GLY A 543 19.28 -16.35 -36.67
C GLY A 543 18.44 -15.97 -35.45
N VAL A 544 18.72 -14.79 -34.87
CA VAL A 544 18.13 -14.36 -33.58
C VAL A 544 16.63 -14.11 -33.62
N HIS A 545 16.06 -13.87 -34.81
CA HIS A 545 14.65 -13.57 -35.02
C HIS A 545 13.88 -14.75 -35.63
N PHE A 546 14.47 -15.95 -35.70
CA PHE A 546 13.81 -17.09 -36.32
C PHE A 546 13.73 -18.27 -35.37
N LYS A 547 12.63 -19.00 -35.46
CA LYS A 547 12.46 -20.28 -34.77
C LYS A 547 12.04 -21.34 -35.76
N THR A 548 12.89 -22.35 -35.88
CA THR A 548 12.65 -23.49 -36.75
C THR A 548 11.64 -24.42 -36.09
N ALA A 549 10.58 -24.73 -36.82
CA ALA A 549 9.56 -25.68 -36.40
C ALA A 549 9.83 -27.09 -36.90
N GLY A 550 10.55 -27.22 -38.02
CA GLY A 550 10.90 -28.50 -38.62
C GLY A 550 11.90 -28.38 -39.76
N VAL A 551 12.53 -29.50 -40.09
CA VAL A 551 13.55 -29.62 -41.14
C VAL A 551 13.30 -30.85 -41.99
N PHE A 552 13.49 -30.71 -43.31
CA PHE A 552 13.34 -31.74 -44.33
C PHE A 552 14.57 -31.81 -45.22
N ARG A 553 14.83 -33.00 -45.77
CA ARG A 553 15.79 -33.17 -46.85
C ARG A 553 15.05 -33.33 -48.18
N ILE A 554 15.47 -32.59 -49.19
CA ILE A 554 14.97 -32.77 -50.56
C ILE A 554 15.93 -33.70 -51.32
N PRO A 555 15.42 -34.65 -52.14
CA PRO A 555 16.24 -35.40 -53.08
C PRO A 555 17.11 -34.47 -53.94
N GLY A 556 18.43 -34.63 -53.90
CA GLY A 556 19.39 -33.72 -54.55
C GLY A 556 20.32 -32.96 -53.60
N GLY A 557 20.20 -33.16 -52.28
CA GLY A 557 21.19 -32.70 -51.29
C GLY A 557 20.84 -31.40 -50.55
N ASN A 558 19.79 -30.69 -50.97
CA ASN A 558 19.35 -29.45 -50.34
C ASN A 558 18.49 -29.70 -49.09
N GLY A 559 18.64 -28.85 -48.08
CA GLY A 559 17.83 -28.84 -46.87
C GLY A 559 16.74 -27.77 -46.91
N VAL A 560 15.58 -28.06 -46.32
CA VAL A 560 14.52 -27.07 -46.08
C VAL A 560 14.26 -27.01 -44.59
N LYS A 561 14.23 -25.79 -44.04
CA LYS A 561 13.68 -25.55 -42.72
C LYS A 561 12.42 -24.71 -42.81
N ILE A 562 11.43 -25.07 -42.01
CA ILE A 562 10.19 -24.31 -41.86
C ILE A 562 10.17 -23.66 -40.49
N GLY A 563 9.54 -22.50 -40.37
CA GLY A 563 9.51 -21.81 -39.09
C GLY A 563 8.76 -20.49 -39.16
N ILE A 564 8.97 -19.70 -38.10
CA ILE A 564 8.34 -18.39 -37.94
C ILE A 564 9.40 -17.38 -37.54
N VAL A 565 9.08 -16.11 -37.81
CA VAL A 565 9.85 -14.99 -37.29
C VAL A 565 9.29 -14.59 -35.93
N VAL A 566 10.17 -14.35 -34.96
CA VAL A 566 9.83 -13.94 -33.59
C VAL A 566 10.59 -12.67 -33.22
N ASN A 567 10.07 -11.91 -32.25
CA ASN A 567 10.67 -10.65 -31.77
C ASN A 567 10.93 -9.64 -32.91
N HIS A 568 10.04 -9.61 -33.90
CA HIS A 568 10.14 -8.76 -35.08
C HIS A 568 8.72 -8.39 -35.56
N ASP A 569 7.95 -7.87 -34.62
CA ASP A 569 6.49 -7.70 -34.71
C ASP A 569 6.06 -6.35 -35.30
N LEU A 570 6.90 -5.76 -36.16
CA LEU A 570 6.51 -4.62 -37.00
C LEU A 570 6.11 -5.10 -38.40
N ALA A 571 4.89 -4.76 -38.82
CA ALA A 571 4.49 -4.96 -40.21
C ALA A 571 5.39 -4.14 -41.15
N GLY A 572 5.82 -4.73 -42.28
CA GLY A 572 6.64 -4.05 -43.28
C GLY A 572 8.12 -3.81 -42.95
N SER A 573 8.59 -4.18 -41.75
CA SER A 573 10.01 -4.08 -41.36
C SER A 573 10.93 -4.95 -42.24
N VAL A 574 12.20 -4.58 -42.37
CA VAL A 574 13.19 -5.29 -43.20
C VAL A 574 13.80 -6.44 -42.40
N LEU A 575 13.67 -7.68 -42.90
CA LEU A 575 14.35 -8.85 -42.34
C LEU A 575 15.59 -9.16 -43.17
N TYR A 576 16.68 -9.55 -42.52
CA TYR A 576 17.93 -9.91 -43.18
C TYR A 576 18.21 -11.42 -43.09
N MET A 577 19.04 -11.94 -44.00
CA MET A 577 19.41 -13.36 -44.05
C MET A 577 19.94 -13.89 -42.71
N ASN A 578 20.87 -13.18 -42.07
CA ASN A 578 21.43 -13.56 -40.76
C ASN A 578 20.41 -13.53 -39.62
N SER A 579 19.26 -12.85 -39.78
CA SER A 579 18.15 -12.91 -38.83
C SER A 579 17.38 -14.24 -38.91
N VAL A 580 17.52 -14.98 -40.02
CA VAL A 580 16.92 -16.30 -40.26
C VAL A 580 17.93 -17.44 -40.12
N GLN A 581 19.09 -17.33 -40.77
CA GLN A 581 20.18 -18.30 -40.73
C GLN A 581 21.50 -17.56 -40.89
N ARG A 582 22.42 -17.74 -39.93
CA ARG A 582 23.77 -17.17 -39.99
C ARG A 582 24.69 -18.07 -40.79
N GLY A 583 25.67 -17.44 -41.46
CA GLY A 583 26.70 -18.15 -42.22
C GLY A 583 26.23 -18.67 -43.59
N VAL A 584 25.08 -18.19 -44.09
CA VAL A 584 24.62 -18.50 -45.45
C VAL A 584 25.55 -17.86 -46.48
N TYR A 585 26.01 -16.64 -46.21
CA TYR A 585 26.98 -15.89 -47.02
C TYR A 585 28.17 -15.50 -46.14
N SER A 586 29.38 -15.55 -46.70
CA SER A 586 30.64 -15.27 -45.98
C SER A 586 30.93 -13.77 -45.78
N GLY A 587 30.29 -12.89 -46.55
CA GLY A 587 30.57 -11.44 -46.51
C GLY A 587 29.39 -10.52 -46.89
N SER A 588 28.19 -11.06 -47.04
CA SER A 588 26.98 -10.29 -47.34
C SER A 588 25.83 -10.71 -46.42
N ASN A 589 24.84 -9.82 -46.27
CA ASN A 589 23.65 -10.09 -45.49
C ASN A 589 22.43 -9.52 -46.22
N PRO A 590 21.97 -10.18 -47.30
CA PRO A 590 20.90 -9.66 -48.13
C PRO A 590 19.59 -9.55 -47.35
N SER A 591 18.75 -8.59 -47.73
CA SER A 591 17.40 -8.46 -47.20
C SER A 591 16.45 -9.49 -47.82
N ILE A 592 15.52 -9.99 -47.01
CA ILE A 592 14.41 -10.85 -47.40
C ILE A 592 13.17 -9.97 -47.47
N LYS A 593 12.48 -9.97 -48.61
CA LYS A 593 11.25 -9.20 -48.79
C LYS A 593 10.14 -9.85 -47.96
N ILE A 594 9.70 -9.19 -46.90
CA ILE A 594 8.69 -9.70 -45.97
C ILE A 594 7.48 -8.77 -45.83
N ASN A 595 7.25 -7.90 -46.82
CA ASN A 595 6.28 -6.81 -46.76
C ASN A 595 5.17 -6.88 -47.82
N GLU A 596 4.95 -8.02 -48.48
CA GLU A 596 3.85 -8.16 -49.46
C GLU A 596 2.45 -8.00 -48.82
N ARG A 597 2.33 -8.30 -47.52
CA ARG A 597 1.11 -8.06 -46.73
C ARG A 597 1.47 -7.38 -45.41
N GLN A 598 0.61 -6.46 -44.98
CA GLN A 598 0.70 -5.75 -43.71
C GLN A 598 0.23 -6.64 -42.55
N THR A 599 0.94 -7.73 -42.29
CA THR A 599 0.66 -8.67 -41.18
C THR A 599 1.96 -9.19 -40.60
N ILE A 600 1.99 -9.51 -39.32
CA ILE A 600 3.12 -10.20 -38.67
C ILE A 600 2.91 -11.73 -38.61
N MET A 601 1.71 -12.23 -38.88
CA MET A 601 1.46 -13.66 -38.98
C MET A 601 2.09 -14.21 -40.26
N ARG A 602 3.29 -14.76 -40.13
CA ARG A 602 4.08 -15.23 -41.27
C ARG A 602 4.70 -16.58 -40.97
N ALA A 603 4.51 -17.53 -41.87
CA ALA A 603 5.23 -18.80 -41.89
C ALA A 603 6.26 -18.79 -43.02
N PHE A 604 7.44 -19.33 -42.75
CA PHE A 604 8.57 -19.30 -43.67
C PHE A 604 8.97 -20.71 -44.08
N SER A 605 9.32 -20.85 -45.36
CA SER A 605 10.06 -21.98 -45.88
C SER A 605 11.41 -21.47 -46.38
N PHE A 606 12.48 -21.99 -45.79
CA PHE A 606 13.85 -21.60 -46.08
C PHE A 606 14.60 -22.78 -46.69
N TYR A 607 14.90 -22.68 -47.97
CA TYR A 607 15.62 -23.66 -48.77
C TYR A 607 17.07 -23.23 -48.87
N TRP A 608 18.00 -24.13 -48.55
CA TRP A 608 19.43 -23.86 -48.64
C TRP A 608 20.21 -25.13 -49.03
N ALA A 609 21.23 -24.95 -49.87
CA ALA A 609 22.14 -26.03 -50.26
C ALA A 609 23.11 -26.48 -49.15
N GLY A 610 23.09 -25.83 -47.99
CA GLY A 610 23.84 -26.26 -46.80
C GLY A 610 23.17 -27.42 -46.06
N TRP A 611 23.93 -28.03 -45.14
CA TRP A 611 23.49 -29.21 -44.41
C TRP A 611 22.79 -28.85 -43.09
N TYR A 612 21.61 -29.43 -42.86
CA TYR A 612 20.96 -29.47 -41.55
C TYR A 612 21.12 -30.86 -40.92
N PRO A 613 21.53 -30.97 -39.66
CA PRO A 613 21.68 -32.24 -38.99
C PRO A 613 20.28 -32.79 -38.65
N SER A 614 19.84 -33.80 -39.41
CA SER A 614 18.59 -34.58 -39.27
C SER A 614 17.27 -33.95 -39.74
N GLU A 615 16.37 -34.82 -40.20
CA GLU A 615 14.95 -34.50 -40.40
C GLU A 615 14.23 -34.52 -39.05
N ALA A 616 13.54 -33.44 -38.72
CA ALA A 616 12.81 -33.31 -37.46
C ALA A 616 11.49 -32.59 -37.70
N LEU A 617 10.38 -33.26 -37.38
CA LEU A 617 9.02 -32.76 -37.58
C LEU A 617 8.14 -33.01 -36.37
N PRO A 618 8.51 -32.46 -35.19
CA PRO A 618 7.60 -32.50 -34.07
C PRO A 618 6.31 -31.77 -34.45
N PRO A 619 5.13 -32.25 -34.01
CA PRO A 619 3.93 -31.42 -34.03
C PRO A 619 4.24 -30.09 -33.34
N ASN A 620 4.15 -29.00 -34.10
CA ASN A 620 4.52 -27.68 -33.63
C ASN A 620 3.36 -26.72 -33.76
N TYR A 621 3.03 -26.05 -32.66
CA TYR A 621 2.02 -25.02 -32.64
C TYR A 621 2.72 -23.67 -32.57
N VAL A 622 2.36 -22.77 -33.49
CA VAL A 622 2.68 -21.35 -33.35
C VAL A 622 1.59 -20.68 -32.54
N THR A 623 1.98 -19.81 -31.62
CA THR A 623 1.06 -18.94 -30.90
C THR A 623 1.25 -17.50 -31.38
N PHE A 624 0.15 -16.87 -31.77
CA PHE A 624 0.04 -15.44 -32.03
C PHE A 624 -0.88 -14.81 -30.99
N ARG A 625 -0.65 -13.54 -30.67
CA ARG A 625 -1.48 -12.79 -29.73
C ARG A 625 -2.06 -11.55 -30.38
N ASP A 626 -3.34 -11.34 -30.13
CA ASP A 626 -4.08 -10.21 -30.67
C ASP A 626 -4.07 -8.96 -29.77
N SER A 627 -4.66 -7.88 -30.27
CA SER A 627 -4.80 -6.61 -29.57
C SER A 627 -5.74 -6.68 -28.36
N ASN A 628 -6.60 -7.70 -28.26
CA ASN A 628 -7.43 -7.96 -27.08
C ASN A 628 -6.69 -8.82 -26.04
N GLY A 629 -5.48 -9.29 -26.33
CA GLY A 629 -4.69 -10.16 -25.46
C GLY A 629 -5.15 -11.62 -25.49
N CYS A 630 -5.84 -12.06 -26.54
CA CYS A 630 -6.20 -13.47 -26.76
C CYS A 630 -5.09 -14.19 -27.53
N ASP A 631 -4.78 -15.41 -27.08
CA ASP A 631 -3.80 -16.29 -27.74
C ASP A 631 -4.50 -17.16 -28.79
N HIS A 632 -3.97 -17.16 -30.00
CA HIS A 632 -4.43 -17.99 -31.11
C HIS A 632 -3.33 -18.98 -31.49
N ARG A 633 -3.67 -20.27 -31.46
CA ARG A 633 -2.73 -21.36 -31.70
C ARG A 633 -3.06 -22.07 -33.00
N PHE A 634 -2.06 -22.23 -33.85
CA PHE A 634 -2.18 -22.92 -35.13
C PHE A 634 -1.09 -23.96 -35.25
N ARG A 635 -1.41 -25.10 -35.86
CA ARG A 635 -0.40 -26.11 -36.18
C ARG A 635 0.36 -25.68 -37.42
N LEU A 636 1.69 -25.64 -37.36
CA LEU A 636 2.51 -25.47 -38.55
C LEU A 636 2.68 -26.83 -39.25
N SER A 637 2.24 -26.90 -40.50
CA SER A 637 2.28 -28.10 -41.34
C SER A 637 3.13 -27.86 -42.58
N PHE A 638 3.65 -28.95 -43.15
CA PHE A 638 4.35 -28.94 -44.43
C PHE A 638 3.67 -29.94 -45.35
N MET A 639 3.27 -29.49 -46.54
CA MET A 639 2.73 -30.37 -47.56
C MET A 639 3.85 -30.77 -48.52
N ALA A 640 4.41 -31.97 -48.32
CA ALA A 640 5.50 -32.51 -49.14
C ALA A 640 5.08 -32.86 -50.59
N ALA A 641 3.77 -33.01 -50.86
CA ALA A 641 3.27 -33.50 -52.15
C ALA A 641 3.47 -32.51 -53.33
N TYR A 642 3.72 -31.23 -53.04
CA TYR A 642 4.03 -30.23 -54.06
C TYR A 642 5.16 -29.33 -53.53
N VAL A 643 6.33 -29.37 -54.18
CA VAL A 643 7.51 -28.55 -53.86
C VAL A 643 7.20 -27.03 -53.93
N SER A 644 6.00 -26.65 -54.41
CA SER A 644 5.50 -25.29 -54.53
C SER A 644 4.68 -24.75 -53.35
N THR A 645 4.29 -25.57 -52.35
CA THR A 645 3.27 -25.15 -51.35
C THR A 645 3.74 -24.84 -49.92
N GLY A 646 5.03 -25.02 -49.60
CA GLY A 646 5.65 -24.44 -48.39
C GLY A 646 5.02 -24.78 -47.02
N ALA A 647 5.38 -23.96 -46.01
CA ALA A 647 4.93 -24.04 -44.63
C ALA A 647 3.56 -23.38 -44.45
N ARG A 648 2.59 -24.12 -43.91
CA ARG A 648 1.19 -23.67 -43.82
C ARG A 648 0.62 -23.78 -42.42
N LEU A 649 -0.10 -22.76 -41.97
CA LEU A 649 -0.91 -22.84 -40.75
C LEU A 649 -2.14 -23.72 -40.98
N THR A 650 -2.38 -24.65 -40.08
CA THR A 650 -3.55 -25.55 -40.07
C THR A 650 -4.31 -25.40 -38.76
N GLY A 651 -5.64 -25.46 -38.87
CA GLY A 651 -6.58 -25.28 -37.76
C GLY A 651 -6.54 -26.42 -36.75
#